data_AF-A0A9E7HBY8-F1
#
_entry.id   AF-A0A9E7HBY8-F1
#
_cell.length_a   1.000
_cell.length_b   1.000
_cell.length_c   1.000
_cell.angle_alpha   90.00
_cell.angle_beta   90.00
_cell.angle_gamma   90.00
#
_symmetry.space_group_name_H-M   'P 1'
#
loop_
_entity.id
_entity.type
_entity.pdbx_description
1 polymer ?
#
loop_
_entity_poly.entity_id
_entity_poly.type
_entity_poly.pdbx_seq_one_letter_code
_entity_poly.pdbx_strand_id
1 'polypeptide(L)'
;MAAEIRGASSLFLFYLFLCLASLVASQTLPNNDQKRILLQIKRDWGGEPALDSWNVDTSTNYCHWPGVGCAADGSVVNITLSNQPWTRITRPIPASLCDLKNLTHLDLSYQRIHTHFPTSLYNCSSLQYLDLKQNGFVGAIPADIDRLSPRLTLLDLSGNNFTGDIPPSIGRLPAIQTLWLDANFFNGSIPAEIGNLSRLQQLGLAYNSFAPVRIPSEFGNLTKLTFLWMTRANLQGEIPASFAQLTGLTQLDLTQNSLTGAIPAGIWSLPNLQYLYLYKNNLSDSIIIDGTIGALGLIEIDLSMNQLTGSIPDDFGKLKNLSLLYLYYNRISGEIPASIGKLPSLSTLRLFSNGLTGVLPPELGKNSPLIDIEVDDNMISGELPDGLCDRGAFNSIVVFNNNLKGRIPPSLGKCSKLNNFQIHNNRFSGQLPDGIWSAANLTTVMVSNNTLSGTLPEKLPLNLTRLEIENNRFTGSIPSSADRLQVLLGSNNMFSGELPSSLAGLSRLQTLALGGNMITGKIPDDISLLTSLNDLDLRHNRLTGEIPASIGSLPVLTSLDLSANELSGPIPSEMGNLKLNHLNLSSNQLTGEIPAALQSQAYDQSFISNPGLCASKSYVNVSTCLSGSGGLARGLRILFFVLGAVVFLMALAFAAFVYRDFKKKRNGGDLAAWKLTSFQSLDITESSILRGIRDDNVVGGGGAGKVFKIDLGDRGVVAVKKIWNGWNLDSRLEKQFQSEVQILGSIRHKNIVKLLCCLSGADTKLLVYEYMENGSLDRWLHGMGRRRRPNAGRAARLAHEAGDRGGGRPGVCATCTTTVRRRSYIGT
;
A
#
# COMPACT_ATOMS: atom_id res chain seq x y z
N MET A 1 90.85 -31.29 42.74
CA MET A 1 90.32 -30.96 41.40
C MET A 1 90.08 -32.26 40.63
N ALA A 2 89.06 -33.01 41.06
CA ALA A 2 88.56 -34.26 40.45
C ALA A 2 87.37 -34.75 41.30
N ALA A 3 86.27 -33.99 41.33
CA ALA A 3 84.98 -34.44 41.90
C ALA A 3 83.87 -33.41 41.63
N GLU A 4 83.62 -33.03 40.37
CA GLU A 4 82.42 -32.22 40.06
C GLU A 4 81.95 -32.33 38.60
N ILE A 5 82.05 -33.53 38.02
CA ILE A 5 81.45 -33.84 36.70
C ILE A 5 80.57 -35.09 36.84
N ARG A 6 79.53 -35.01 37.69
CA ARG A 6 78.46 -36.03 37.74
C ARG A 6 77.03 -35.45 37.78
N GLY A 7 76.86 -34.13 37.79
CA GLY A 7 75.53 -33.50 37.83
C GLY A 7 74.88 -33.20 36.46
N ALA A 8 75.66 -33.11 35.38
CA ALA A 8 75.15 -32.64 34.08
C ALA A 8 74.61 -33.76 33.16
N SER A 9 75.00 -35.02 33.38
CA SER A 9 74.59 -36.14 32.52
C SER A 9 73.18 -36.67 32.81
N SER A 10 72.64 -36.43 34.01
CA SER A 10 71.29 -36.90 34.37
C SER A 10 70.16 -36.03 33.79
N LEU A 11 70.40 -34.73 33.57
CA LEU A 11 69.42 -33.83 32.96
C LEU A 11 69.33 -34.02 31.45
N PHE A 12 70.45 -34.30 30.77
CA PHE A 12 70.44 -34.57 29.33
C PHE A 12 69.76 -35.92 29.00
N LEU A 13 69.98 -36.95 29.83
CA LEU A 13 69.28 -38.24 29.70
C LEU A 13 67.78 -38.12 29.99
N PHE A 14 67.36 -37.24 30.92
CA PHE A 14 65.95 -37.01 31.22
C PHE A 14 65.23 -36.25 30.08
N TYR A 15 65.88 -35.26 29.46
CA TYR A 15 65.37 -34.59 28.26
C TYR A 15 65.38 -35.49 27.02
N LEU A 16 66.35 -36.40 26.89
CA LEU A 16 66.36 -37.42 25.83
C LEU A 16 65.23 -38.43 26.02
N PHE A 17 64.92 -38.82 27.27
CA PHE A 17 63.80 -39.72 27.61
C PHE A 17 62.43 -39.05 27.38
N LEU A 18 62.29 -37.74 27.65
CA LEU A 18 61.08 -36.97 27.34
C LEU A 18 60.90 -36.70 25.84
N CYS A 19 61.98 -36.48 25.08
CA CYS A 19 61.92 -36.39 23.62
C CYS A 19 61.64 -37.76 22.96
N LEU A 20 62.11 -38.86 23.54
CA LEU A 20 61.78 -40.22 23.09
C LEU A 20 60.36 -40.65 23.48
N ALA A 21 59.80 -40.11 24.57
CA ALA A 21 58.39 -40.31 24.94
C ALA A 21 57.41 -39.49 24.08
N SER A 22 57.87 -38.42 23.41
CA SER A 22 57.09 -37.71 22.37
C SER A 22 57.15 -38.33 20.97
N LEU A 23 57.97 -39.37 20.78
CA LEU A 23 57.84 -40.31 19.66
C LEU A 23 56.86 -41.42 20.06
N VAL A 24 55.60 -41.06 20.30
CA VAL A 24 54.52 -42.02 20.02
C VAL A 24 54.56 -42.20 18.51
N ALA A 25 55.33 -43.19 18.06
CA ALA A 25 55.18 -43.74 16.74
C ALA A 25 53.69 -43.94 16.53
N SER A 26 53.14 -43.32 15.49
CA SER A 26 51.85 -43.72 14.93
C SER A 26 51.97 -45.23 14.70
N GLN A 27 51.49 -46.03 15.66
CA GLN A 27 51.44 -47.46 15.51
C GLN A 27 50.40 -47.68 14.42
N THR A 28 50.89 -47.81 13.18
CA THR A 28 50.11 -48.30 12.07
C THR A 28 49.60 -49.67 12.51
N LEU A 29 48.33 -49.73 12.91
CA LEU A 29 47.65 -51.01 13.09
C LEU A 29 47.83 -51.77 11.77
N PRO A 30 48.27 -53.04 11.80
CA PRO A 30 48.32 -53.86 10.60
C PRO A 30 47.01 -53.72 9.82
N ASN A 31 47.05 -53.59 8.50
CA ASN A 31 45.85 -53.35 7.66
C ASN A 31 44.70 -54.34 7.94
N ASN A 32 45.03 -55.56 8.40
CA ASN A 32 44.05 -56.56 8.85
C ASN A 32 43.26 -56.17 10.11
N ASP A 33 43.86 -55.42 11.03
CA ASP A 33 43.20 -54.97 12.26
C ASP A 33 42.20 -53.84 12.00
N GLN A 34 42.53 -52.91 11.09
CA GLN A 34 41.62 -51.82 10.72
C GLN A 34 40.39 -52.35 9.96
N LYS A 35 40.60 -53.28 9.02
CA LYS A 35 39.49 -54.01 8.36
C LYS A 35 38.59 -54.71 9.38
N ARG A 36 39.19 -55.36 10.39
CA ARG A 36 38.44 -56.02 11.48
C ARG A 36 37.62 -55.02 12.31
N ILE A 37 38.18 -53.85 12.63
CA ILE A 37 37.47 -52.78 13.34
C ILE A 37 36.30 -52.26 12.50
N LEU A 38 36.49 -51.97 11.21
CA LEU A 38 35.40 -51.52 10.33
C LEU A 38 34.26 -52.55 10.24
N LEU A 39 34.59 -53.84 10.13
CA LEU A 39 33.60 -54.92 10.15
C LEU A 39 32.91 -55.11 11.51
N GLN A 40 33.56 -54.72 12.61
CA GLN A 40 32.94 -54.66 13.93
C GLN A 40 31.97 -53.47 14.01
N ILE A 41 32.36 -52.29 13.55
CA ILE A 41 31.51 -51.09 13.48
C ILE A 41 30.23 -51.39 12.68
N LYS A 42 30.35 -52.03 11.51
CA LYS A 42 29.18 -52.48 10.72
C LYS A 42 28.23 -53.38 11.53
N ARG A 43 28.79 -54.34 12.29
CA ARG A 43 28.00 -55.24 13.13
C ARG A 43 27.30 -54.50 14.26
N ASP A 44 27.98 -53.55 14.89
CA ASP A 44 27.43 -52.73 15.98
C ASP A 44 26.26 -51.84 15.50
N TRP A 45 26.29 -51.42 14.23
CA TRP A 45 25.16 -50.74 13.57
C TRP A 45 24.06 -51.66 13.05
N GLY A 46 24.14 -52.97 13.30
CA GLY A 46 23.09 -53.93 13.00
C GLY A 46 23.10 -54.46 11.56
N GLY A 47 24.22 -54.35 10.85
CA GLY A 47 24.33 -54.85 9.48
C GLY A 47 23.48 -54.06 8.48
N GLU A 48 23.45 -52.73 8.64
CA GLU A 48 22.71 -51.81 7.77
C GLU A 48 23.04 -52.10 6.29
N PRO A 49 22.03 -52.32 5.42
CA PRO A 49 22.25 -52.68 4.01
C PRO A 49 23.13 -51.67 3.26
N ALA A 50 23.10 -50.41 3.69
CA ALA A 50 23.98 -49.35 3.22
C ALA A 50 25.48 -49.68 3.29
N LEU A 51 25.86 -50.51 4.25
CA LEU A 51 27.22 -50.93 4.55
C LEU A 51 27.50 -52.33 4.00
N ASP A 52 26.67 -52.88 3.11
CA ASP A 52 26.86 -54.22 2.53
C ASP A 52 28.20 -54.38 1.81
N SER A 53 28.71 -53.29 1.24
CA SER A 53 30.04 -53.21 0.63
C SER A 53 31.19 -53.42 1.62
N TRP A 54 30.97 -53.16 2.92
CA TRP A 54 31.93 -53.46 3.98
C TRP A 54 31.83 -54.95 4.32
N ASN A 55 32.56 -55.77 3.58
CA ASN A 55 32.47 -57.22 3.67
C ASN A 55 33.84 -57.90 3.84
N VAL A 56 33.81 -59.22 4.03
CA VAL A 56 35.00 -60.00 4.36
C VAL A 56 35.88 -60.26 3.12
N ASP A 57 35.35 -60.05 1.90
CA ASP A 57 36.03 -60.40 0.65
C ASP A 57 37.46 -59.84 0.61
N THR A 58 38.42 -60.75 0.43
CA THR A 58 39.86 -60.47 0.43
C THR A 58 40.31 -59.71 -0.82
N SER A 59 39.49 -59.67 -1.87
CA SER A 59 39.80 -58.99 -3.13
C SER A 59 39.62 -57.47 -3.08
N THR A 60 38.82 -56.96 -2.14
CA THR A 60 38.52 -55.52 -2.03
C THR A 60 39.28 -54.88 -0.89
N ASN A 61 40.07 -53.84 -1.22
CA ASN A 61 40.73 -52.99 -0.23
C ASN A 61 39.66 -52.13 0.48
N TYR A 62 39.64 -52.15 1.82
CA TYR A 62 38.67 -51.38 2.61
C TYR A 62 38.76 -49.87 2.39
N CYS A 63 39.89 -49.38 1.90
CA CYS A 63 40.06 -47.98 1.49
C CYS A 63 39.22 -47.58 0.27
N HIS A 64 38.62 -48.54 -0.44
CA HIS A 64 37.66 -48.30 -1.52
C HIS A 64 36.22 -48.51 -1.09
N TRP A 65 35.97 -48.84 0.19
CA TRP A 65 34.61 -48.98 0.67
C TRP A 65 33.92 -47.60 0.70
N PRO A 66 32.67 -47.50 0.22
CA PRO A 66 31.90 -46.27 0.30
C PRO A 66 31.94 -45.68 1.72
N GLY A 67 32.31 -44.40 1.78
CA GLY A 67 32.41 -43.64 3.02
C GLY A 67 33.66 -43.91 3.87
N VAL A 68 34.59 -44.77 3.45
CA VAL A 68 35.89 -44.97 4.11
C VAL A 68 36.99 -44.31 3.29
N GLY A 69 37.83 -43.51 3.94
CA GLY A 69 39.01 -42.93 3.32
C GLY A 69 40.26 -43.20 4.14
N CYS A 70 41.33 -43.51 3.42
CA CYS A 70 42.61 -43.88 3.99
C CYS A 70 43.71 -42.89 3.63
N ALA A 71 44.71 -42.80 4.49
CA ALA A 71 46.00 -42.22 4.17
C ALA A 71 46.80 -43.15 3.21
N ALA A 72 47.92 -42.64 2.69
CA ALA A 72 48.78 -43.37 1.74
C ALA A 72 49.36 -44.68 2.31
N ASP A 73 49.46 -44.78 3.64
CA ASP A 73 49.91 -45.98 4.36
C ASP A 73 48.78 -47.02 4.57
N GLY A 74 47.55 -46.72 4.13
CA GLY A 74 46.38 -47.57 4.32
C GLY A 74 45.64 -47.35 5.65
N SER A 75 46.07 -46.41 6.49
CA SER A 75 45.38 -46.08 7.73
C SER A 75 44.05 -45.37 7.47
N VAL A 76 42.95 -45.80 8.08
CA VAL A 76 41.65 -45.13 8.00
C VAL A 76 41.74 -43.77 8.69
N VAL A 77 41.50 -42.70 7.94
CA VAL A 77 41.56 -41.32 8.40
C VAL A 77 40.21 -40.61 8.35
N ASN A 78 39.29 -41.08 7.50
CA ASN A 78 37.95 -40.51 7.44
C ASN A 78 36.87 -41.59 7.36
N ILE A 79 35.72 -41.29 7.98
CA ILE A 79 34.46 -41.98 7.80
C ILE A 79 33.40 -40.93 7.48
N THR A 80 32.81 -40.99 6.29
CA THR A 80 31.81 -40.04 5.80
C THR A 80 30.61 -40.80 5.28
N LEU A 81 29.50 -40.78 6.01
CA LEU A 81 28.27 -41.50 5.69
C LEU A 81 27.06 -40.57 5.46
N SER A 82 27.31 -39.27 5.27
CA SER A 82 26.28 -38.22 5.12
C SER A 82 25.37 -38.35 3.90
N ASN A 83 24.06 -38.14 4.12
CA ASN A 83 23.01 -37.92 3.11
C ASN A 83 23.09 -38.84 1.88
N GLN A 84 23.53 -40.08 2.07
CA GLN A 84 23.53 -41.06 0.99
C GLN A 84 22.13 -41.67 0.91
N PRO A 85 21.54 -41.84 -0.28
CA PRO A 85 20.22 -42.48 -0.45
C PRO A 85 20.10 -43.85 0.24
N TRP A 86 21.25 -44.49 0.45
CA TRP A 86 21.42 -45.84 0.97
C TRP A 86 21.66 -45.89 2.48
N THR A 87 22.20 -44.85 3.15
CA THR A 87 22.56 -44.91 4.59
C THR A 87 21.44 -44.41 5.50
N ARG A 88 20.96 -45.28 6.41
CA ARG A 88 19.98 -44.93 7.45
C ARG A 88 20.39 -45.49 8.81
N ILE A 89 21.49 -45.00 9.35
CA ILE A 89 21.96 -45.42 10.68
C ILE A 89 20.97 -44.92 11.73
N THR A 90 20.42 -45.84 12.52
CA THR A 90 19.50 -45.56 13.64
C THR A 90 20.09 -45.90 15.01
N ARG A 91 21.14 -46.73 15.03
CA ARG A 91 21.80 -47.23 16.23
C ARG A 91 22.84 -46.23 16.76
N PRO A 92 23.20 -46.29 18.06
CA PRO A 92 24.21 -45.40 18.66
C PRO A 92 25.57 -45.49 17.95
N ILE A 93 26.39 -44.44 18.06
CA ILE A 93 27.78 -44.46 17.57
C ILE A 93 28.61 -45.48 18.39
N PRO A 94 29.19 -46.52 17.76
CA PRO A 94 29.94 -47.55 18.47
C PRO A 94 31.25 -47.03 19.04
N ALA A 95 31.63 -47.46 20.24
CA ALA A 95 32.91 -47.10 20.84
C ALA A 95 34.12 -47.63 20.05
N SER A 96 33.94 -48.74 19.31
CA SER A 96 34.93 -49.35 18.42
C SER A 96 35.40 -48.41 17.31
N LEU A 97 34.63 -47.36 17.00
CA LEU A 97 35.02 -46.32 16.06
C LEU A 97 36.31 -45.59 16.48
N CYS A 98 36.52 -45.40 17.80
CA CYS A 98 37.72 -44.78 18.35
C CYS A 98 38.92 -45.73 18.47
N ASP A 99 38.79 -46.99 18.04
CA ASP A 99 39.94 -47.90 17.89
C ASP A 99 40.71 -47.61 16.59
N LEU A 100 40.10 -46.89 15.64
CA LEU A 100 40.78 -46.31 14.48
C LEU A 100 41.61 -45.10 14.92
N LYS A 101 42.84 -45.35 15.40
CA LYS A 101 43.69 -44.32 16.04
C LYS A 101 44.08 -43.14 15.14
N ASN A 102 43.98 -43.31 13.82
CA ASN A 102 44.30 -42.27 12.84
C ASN A 102 43.05 -41.56 12.29
N LEU A 103 41.85 -41.85 12.82
CA LEU A 103 40.62 -41.20 12.39
C LEU A 103 40.64 -39.71 12.77
N THR A 104 40.66 -38.85 11.76
CA THR A 104 40.64 -37.39 11.89
C THR A 104 39.31 -36.78 11.48
N HIS A 105 38.51 -37.45 10.66
CA HIS A 105 37.24 -36.94 10.15
C HIS A 105 36.12 -37.95 10.33
N LEU A 106 35.07 -37.55 11.04
CA LEU A 106 33.84 -38.31 11.20
C LEU A 106 32.65 -37.45 10.80
N ASP A 107 31.96 -37.86 9.74
CA ASP A 107 30.71 -37.25 9.28
C ASP A 107 29.61 -38.30 9.27
N LEU A 108 28.66 -38.15 10.20
CA LEU A 108 27.45 -38.96 10.34
C LEU A 108 26.21 -38.08 10.25
N SER A 109 26.29 -36.99 9.47
CA SER A 109 25.17 -36.08 9.28
C SER A 109 24.02 -36.67 8.46
N TYR A 110 22.83 -36.11 8.61
CA TYR A 110 21.61 -36.55 7.90
C TYR A 110 21.30 -38.05 8.10
N GLN A 111 21.60 -38.58 9.28
CA GLN A 111 21.23 -39.94 9.69
C GLN A 111 19.97 -39.91 10.56
N ARG A 112 19.60 -41.05 11.15
CA ARG A 112 18.45 -41.17 12.05
C ARG A 112 18.88 -41.67 13.42
N ILE A 113 20.02 -41.20 13.91
CA ILE A 113 20.55 -41.59 15.22
C ILE A 113 19.75 -40.87 16.31
N HIS A 114 19.02 -41.63 17.12
CA HIS A 114 18.15 -41.10 18.18
C HIS A 114 18.67 -41.53 19.57
N THR A 115 19.74 -40.87 20.04
CA THR A 115 20.39 -41.18 21.32
C THR A 115 20.87 -39.91 22.03
N HIS A 116 21.44 -40.02 23.23
CA HIS A 116 22.21 -38.92 23.82
C HIS A 116 23.55 -38.70 23.09
N PHE A 117 24.24 -37.60 23.40
CA PHE A 117 25.59 -37.33 22.90
C PHE A 117 26.53 -38.51 23.21
N PRO A 118 27.30 -39.02 22.24
CA PRO A 118 28.13 -40.21 22.42
C PRO A 118 29.49 -39.87 23.06
N THR A 119 29.56 -39.98 24.39
CA THR A 119 30.79 -39.74 25.17
C THR A 119 31.92 -40.73 24.84
N SER A 120 31.64 -41.84 24.17
CA SER A 120 32.66 -42.74 23.61
C SER A 120 33.61 -42.02 22.66
N LEU A 121 33.18 -40.94 22.00
CA LEU A 121 34.01 -40.13 21.11
C LEU A 121 35.16 -39.41 21.84
N TYR A 122 35.16 -39.32 23.17
CA TYR A 122 36.30 -38.81 23.94
C TYR A 122 37.56 -39.65 23.72
N ASN A 123 37.42 -40.92 23.34
CA ASN A 123 38.55 -41.81 23.06
C ASN A 123 39.14 -41.63 21.64
N CYS A 124 38.48 -40.85 20.77
CA CYS A 124 38.94 -40.59 19.41
C CYS A 124 40.00 -39.45 19.41
N SER A 125 41.19 -39.74 19.92
CA SER A 125 42.24 -38.73 20.23
C SER A 125 42.78 -37.95 19.02
N SER A 126 42.57 -38.44 17.80
CA SER A 126 43.06 -37.82 16.55
C SER A 126 42.00 -36.99 15.83
N LEU A 127 40.76 -36.98 16.33
CA LEU A 127 39.62 -36.37 15.65
C LEU A 127 39.82 -34.86 15.51
N GLN A 128 39.55 -34.35 14.31
CA GLN A 128 39.64 -32.93 13.92
C GLN A 128 38.30 -32.41 13.43
N TYR A 129 37.52 -33.25 12.77
CA TYR A 129 36.21 -32.92 12.21
C TYR A 129 35.16 -33.89 12.76
N LEU A 130 34.13 -33.34 13.40
CA LEU A 130 32.98 -34.09 13.88
C LEU A 130 31.68 -33.41 13.43
N ASP A 131 30.99 -34.04 12.49
CA ASP A 131 29.68 -33.58 12.00
C ASP A 131 28.60 -34.61 12.31
N LEU A 132 27.67 -34.22 13.17
CA LEU A 132 26.52 -35.00 13.63
C LEU A 132 25.19 -34.29 13.28
N LYS A 133 25.21 -33.30 12.39
CA LYS A 133 24.01 -32.49 12.11
C LYS A 133 22.86 -33.30 11.52
N GLN A 134 21.65 -32.81 11.67
CA GLN A 134 20.44 -33.38 11.06
C GLN A 134 20.27 -34.85 11.46
N ASN A 135 20.21 -35.08 12.77
CA ASN A 135 19.96 -36.38 13.41
C ASN A 135 18.83 -36.23 14.44
N GLY A 136 18.66 -37.20 15.33
CA GLY A 136 17.70 -37.16 16.43
C GLY A 136 18.35 -37.16 17.81
N PHE A 137 19.56 -36.61 17.97
CA PHE A 137 20.25 -36.62 19.27
C PHE A 137 19.47 -35.83 20.33
N VAL A 138 19.27 -36.38 21.52
CA VAL A 138 18.43 -35.83 22.60
C VAL A 138 19.21 -35.55 23.89
N GLY A 139 18.58 -34.82 24.82
CA GLY A 139 19.13 -34.51 26.14
C GLY A 139 20.16 -33.38 26.12
N ALA A 140 20.89 -33.21 27.22
CA ALA A 140 21.90 -32.15 27.32
C ALA A 140 23.23 -32.55 26.66
N ILE A 141 23.99 -31.55 26.19
CA ILE A 141 25.40 -31.75 25.88
C ILE A 141 26.14 -32.02 27.21
N PRO A 142 26.98 -33.07 27.30
CA PRO A 142 27.69 -33.41 28.53
C PRO A 142 28.58 -32.27 29.03
N ALA A 143 28.61 -32.07 30.36
CA ALA A 143 29.40 -31.02 31.00
C ALA A 143 30.91 -31.20 30.84
N ASP A 144 31.38 -32.39 30.47
CA ASP A 144 32.78 -32.74 30.19
C ASP A 144 33.07 -32.88 28.68
N ILE A 145 32.34 -32.14 27.83
CA ILE A 145 32.58 -32.11 26.37
C ILE A 145 34.00 -31.66 25.99
N ASP A 146 34.71 -30.96 26.87
CA ASP A 146 36.12 -30.60 26.71
C ASP A 146 37.06 -31.81 26.68
N ARG A 147 36.57 -33.01 26.99
CA ARG A 147 37.30 -34.28 26.81
C ARG A 147 37.32 -34.81 25.37
N LEU A 148 36.62 -34.16 24.45
CA LEU A 148 36.82 -34.41 23.02
C LEU A 148 38.28 -34.13 22.62
N SER A 149 38.67 -34.64 21.45
CA SER A 149 40.02 -34.45 20.92
C SER A 149 40.46 -32.97 21.00
N PRO A 150 41.64 -32.65 21.57
CA PRO A 150 42.15 -31.28 21.60
C PRO A 150 42.55 -30.77 20.21
N ARG A 151 42.51 -31.64 19.18
CA ARG A 151 42.73 -31.30 17.78
C ARG A 151 41.44 -30.96 17.03
N LEU A 152 40.28 -31.04 17.68
CA LEU A 152 38.99 -30.78 17.06
C LEU A 152 38.90 -29.33 16.59
N THR A 153 38.75 -29.14 15.28
CA THR A 153 38.59 -27.84 14.62
C THR A 153 37.15 -27.56 14.21
N LEU A 154 36.36 -28.60 13.96
CA LEU A 154 34.94 -28.48 13.63
C LEU A 154 34.09 -29.40 14.51
N LEU A 155 33.07 -28.80 15.13
CA LEU A 155 31.99 -29.48 15.82
C LEU A 155 30.65 -28.96 15.29
N ASP A 156 29.92 -29.81 14.58
CA ASP A 156 28.58 -29.51 14.05
C ASP A 156 27.55 -30.46 14.65
N LEU A 157 26.64 -29.90 15.45
CA LEU A 157 25.54 -30.59 16.12
C LEU A 157 24.17 -30.06 15.65
N SER A 158 24.13 -29.29 14.56
CA SER A 158 22.93 -28.55 14.17
C SER A 158 21.77 -29.44 13.74
N GLY A 159 20.52 -29.00 13.89
CA GLY A 159 19.36 -29.78 13.47
C GLY A 159 19.21 -31.09 14.25
N ASN A 160 19.26 -31.02 15.58
CA ASN A 160 19.08 -32.14 16.49
C ASN A 160 18.04 -31.78 17.57
N ASN A 161 17.87 -32.65 18.56
CA ASN A 161 16.94 -32.46 19.67
C ASN A 161 17.66 -32.19 21.00
N PHE A 162 18.85 -31.57 20.99
CA PHE A 162 19.56 -31.24 22.22
C PHE A 162 18.78 -30.20 23.04
N THR A 163 18.87 -30.29 24.37
CA THR A 163 18.13 -29.46 25.35
C THR A 163 19.07 -28.99 26.47
N GLY A 164 18.61 -28.15 27.39
CA GLY A 164 19.41 -27.64 28.51
C GLY A 164 20.35 -26.50 28.12
N ASP A 165 21.36 -26.27 28.96
CA ASP A 165 22.42 -25.29 28.74
C ASP A 165 23.44 -25.77 27.69
N ILE A 166 24.09 -24.83 27.01
CA ILE A 166 25.38 -25.11 26.38
C ILE A 166 26.43 -25.12 27.51
N PRO A 167 27.19 -26.21 27.71
CA PRO A 167 28.09 -26.32 28.85
C PRO A 167 29.30 -25.38 28.74
N PRO A 168 29.70 -24.67 29.82
CA PRO A 168 30.87 -23.79 29.82
C PRO A 168 32.18 -24.44 29.37
N SER A 169 32.33 -25.75 29.57
CA SER A 169 33.50 -26.52 29.13
C SER A 169 33.71 -26.48 27.62
N ILE A 170 32.68 -26.20 26.81
CA ILE A 170 32.85 -26.04 25.36
C ILE A 170 33.90 -24.97 25.01
N GLY A 171 34.03 -23.95 25.85
CA GLY A 171 35.02 -22.88 25.74
C GLY A 171 36.48 -23.31 25.98
N ARG A 172 36.72 -24.58 26.35
CA ARG A 172 38.06 -25.13 26.62
C ARG A 172 38.60 -25.99 25.48
N LEU A 173 37.88 -26.12 24.36
CA LEU A 173 38.34 -26.84 23.18
C LEU A 173 39.36 -26.00 22.38
N PRO A 174 40.67 -26.29 22.44
CA PRO A 174 41.71 -25.31 22.12
C PRO A 174 41.91 -25.08 20.62
N ALA A 175 41.40 -25.96 19.76
CA ALA A 175 41.61 -25.92 18.31
C ALA A 175 40.35 -25.56 17.51
N ILE A 176 39.20 -25.37 18.16
CA ILE A 176 37.91 -25.14 17.49
C ILE A 176 37.95 -23.86 16.64
N GLN A 177 37.51 -24.02 15.39
CA GLN A 177 37.36 -22.97 14.38
C GLN A 177 35.89 -22.84 13.95
N THR A 178 35.14 -23.94 13.94
CA THR A 178 33.74 -23.97 13.53
C THR A 178 32.91 -24.66 14.62
N LEU A 179 31.95 -23.94 15.18
CA LEU A 179 31.02 -24.44 16.19
C LEU A 179 29.58 -24.15 15.75
N TRP A 180 28.85 -25.21 15.42
CA TRP A 180 27.48 -25.15 14.92
C TRP A 180 26.56 -25.92 15.86
N LEU A 181 25.64 -25.20 16.50
CA LEU A 181 24.67 -25.71 17.48
C LEU A 181 23.24 -25.22 17.15
N ASP A 182 23.02 -24.71 15.94
CA ASP A 182 21.74 -24.14 15.51
C ASP A 182 20.66 -25.23 15.33
N ALA A 183 19.40 -24.80 15.24
CA ALA A 183 18.24 -25.66 15.04
C ALA A 183 18.18 -26.83 16.03
N ASN A 184 18.24 -26.51 17.33
CA ASN A 184 18.10 -27.46 18.44
C ASN A 184 17.00 -26.96 19.40
N PHE A 185 16.80 -27.67 20.52
CA PHE A 185 15.88 -27.28 21.59
C PHE A 185 16.61 -26.79 22.84
N PHE A 186 17.81 -26.20 22.70
CA PHE A 186 18.50 -25.59 23.84
C PHE A 186 17.58 -24.57 24.50
N ASN A 187 17.35 -24.72 25.80
CA ASN A 187 16.41 -23.92 26.58
C ASN A 187 17.04 -23.33 27.85
N GLY A 188 18.34 -23.57 28.05
CA GLY A 188 19.15 -22.94 29.07
C GLY A 188 19.84 -21.67 28.55
N SER A 189 21.08 -21.48 29.01
CA SER A 189 21.93 -20.31 28.79
C SER A 189 22.99 -20.52 27.71
N ILE A 190 23.56 -19.40 27.25
CA ILE A 190 24.73 -19.34 26.37
C ILE A 190 25.94 -18.94 27.23
N PRO A 191 26.98 -19.79 27.38
CA PRO A 191 28.10 -19.53 28.26
C PRO A 191 29.05 -18.48 27.68
N ALA A 192 29.54 -17.58 28.53
CA ALA A 192 30.51 -16.55 28.17
C ALA A 192 31.87 -17.17 27.77
N GLU A 193 32.17 -18.37 28.25
CA GLU A 193 33.39 -19.13 27.99
C GLU A 193 33.58 -19.48 26.51
N ILE A 194 32.54 -19.45 25.68
CA ILE A 194 32.71 -19.51 24.22
C ILE A 194 33.66 -18.41 23.73
N GLY A 195 33.68 -17.24 24.39
CA GLY A 195 34.62 -16.15 24.14
C GLY A 195 36.10 -16.51 24.33
N ASN A 196 36.43 -17.64 24.97
CA ASN A 196 37.81 -18.13 25.12
C ASN A 196 38.32 -18.88 23.89
N LEU A 197 37.44 -19.21 22.93
CA LEU A 197 37.79 -19.94 21.71
C LEU A 197 38.51 -19.01 20.70
N SER A 198 39.75 -18.65 21.00
CA SER A 198 40.57 -17.68 20.23
C SER A 198 40.80 -18.03 18.75
N ARG A 199 40.53 -19.27 18.32
CA ARG A 199 40.62 -19.74 16.93
C ARG A 199 39.28 -19.79 16.21
N LEU A 200 38.17 -19.52 16.90
CA LEU A 200 36.82 -19.61 16.36
C LEU A 200 36.63 -18.61 15.21
N GLN A 201 36.18 -19.13 14.08
CA GLN A 201 35.88 -18.42 12.85
C GLN A 201 34.38 -18.40 12.58
N GLN A 202 33.66 -19.47 12.90
CA GLN A 202 32.22 -19.56 12.66
C GLN A 202 31.48 -20.04 13.90
N LEU A 203 30.45 -19.29 14.29
CA LEU A 203 29.57 -19.61 15.41
C LEU A 203 28.10 -19.55 14.99
N GLY A 204 27.42 -20.70 14.99
CA GLY A 204 26.00 -20.84 14.71
C GLY A 204 25.22 -21.28 15.95
N LEU A 205 24.29 -20.44 16.42
CA LEU A 205 23.42 -20.70 17.57
C LEU A 205 21.93 -20.46 17.25
N ALA A 206 21.62 -20.19 15.98
CA ALA A 206 20.29 -19.81 15.51
C ALA A 206 19.21 -20.87 15.78
N TYR A 207 17.94 -20.46 15.74
CA TYR A 207 16.77 -21.35 15.84
C TYR A 207 16.81 -22.27 17.06
N ASN A 208 17.07 -21.68 18.23
CA ASN A 208 17.05 -22.36 19.52
C ASN A 208 16.03 -21.70 20.45
N SER A 209 15.61 -22.41 21.48
CA SER A 209 14.59 -21.95 22.44
C SER A 209 15.19 -21.49 23.77
N PHE A 210 16.36 -20.83 23.73
CA PHE A 210 17.11 -20.44 24.92
C PHE A 210 16.22 -19.68 25.90
N ALA A 211 16.52 -19.77 27.21
CA ALA A 211 15.94 -18.84 28.16
C ALA A 211 16.31 -17.39 27.73
N PRO A 212 15.49 -16.38 28.05
CA PRO A 212 15.82 -14.99 27.68
C PRO A 212 17.23 -14.61 28.15
N VAL A 213 18.13 -14.37 27.20
CA VAL A 213 19.57 -14.29 27.48
C VAL A 213 20.20 -13.08 26.78
N ARG A 214 21.18 -12.46 27.43
CA ARG A 214 21.97 -11.39 26.82
C ARG A 214 23.12 -11.98 26.03
N ILE A 215 23.54 -11.31 24.96
CA ILE A 215 24.77 -11.67 24.25
C ILE A 215 25.96 -11.45 25.20
N PRO A 216 26.81 -12.47 25.47
CA PRO A 216 27.98 -12.29 26.31
C PRO A 216 28.98 -11.30 25.70
N SER A 217 29.47 -10.36 26.50
CA SER A 217 30.43 -9.34 26.03
C SER A 217 31.78 -9.95 25.62
N GLU A 218 32.10 -11.10 26.20
CA GLU A 218 33.27 -11.94 25.98
C GLU A 218 33.34 -12.45 24.53
N PHE A 219 32.23 -12.48 23.81
CA PHE A 219 32.23 -12.82 22.39
C PHE A 219 33.06 -11.81 21.58
N GLY A 220 33.24 -10.58 22.07
CA GLY A 220 34.17 -9.60 21.48
C GLY A 220 35.64 -10.06 21.46
N ASN A 221 36.04 -11.06 22.26
CA ASN A 221 37.40 -11.62 22.23
C ASN A 221 37.65 -12.55 21.03
N LEU A 222 36.60 -12.92 20.28
CA LEU A 222 36.67 -13.82 19.13
C LEU A 222 37.18 -13.10 17.88
N THR A 223 38.39 -12.55 17.94
CA THR A 223 38.97 -11.70 16.87
C THR A 223 39.19 -12.42 15.53
N LYS A 224 39.11 -13.75 15.49
CA LYS A 224 39.15 -14.58 14.26
C LYS A 224 37.76 -14.88 13.68
N LEU A 225 36.69 -14.48 14.36
CA LEU A 225 35.32 -14.74 13.94
C LEU A 225 35.01 -14.01 12.64
N THR A 226 34.56 -14.76 11.65
CA THR A 226 34.10 -14.27 10.34
C THR A 226 32.58 -14.36 10.23
N PHE A 227 31.95 -15.33 10.89
CA PHE A 227 30.52 -15.57 10.79
C PHE A 227 29.90 -15.77 12.18
N LEU A 228 28.93 -14.91 12.53
CA LEU A 228 28.12 -15.04 13.74
C LEU A 228 26.64 -15.09 13.38
N TRP A 229 25.98 -16.19 13.72
CA TRP A 229 24.57 -16.41 13.40
C TRP A 229 23.76 -16.83 14.64
N MET A 230 22.85 -15.95 15.06
CA MET A 230 22.01 -16.14 16.25
C MET A 230 20.55 -15.73 15.97
N THR A 231 20.05 -15.98 14.76
CA THR A 231 18.64 -15.74 14.41
C THR A 231 17.71 -16.47 15.37
N ARG A 232 16.67 -15.81 15.88
CA ARG A 232 15.63 -16.47 16.71
C ARG A 232 16.24 -17.33 17.83
N ALA A 233 17.13 -16.73 18.61
CA ALA A 233 17.82 -17.35 19.74
C ALA A 233 17.36 -16.79 21.10
N ASN A 234 16.20 -16.11 21.13
CA ASN A 234 15.61 -15.47 22.31
C ASN A 234 16.55 -14.47 23.02
N LEU A 235 17.34 -13.75 22.22
CA LEU A 235 18.29 -12.76 22.74
C LEU A 235 17.56 -11.49 23.21
N GLN A 236 18.03 -10.92 24.31
CA GLN A 236 17.53 -9.67 24.90
C GLN A 236 18.67 -8.73 25.31
N GLY A 237 18.34 -7.49 25.65
CA GLY A 237 19.33 -6.47 25.99
C GLY A 237 20.04 -5.92 24.75
N GLU A 238 21.18 -5.27 24.96
CA GLU A 238 21.88 -4.54 23.89
C GLU A 238 22.88 -5.42 23.14
N ILE A 239 23.22 -5.01 21.92
CA ILE A 239 24.36 -5.57 21.19
C ILE A 239 25.65 -5.08 21.88
N PRO A 240 26.58 -5.96 22.33
CA PRO A 240 27.74 -5.53 23.08
C PRO A 240 28.66 -4.61 22.28
N ALA A 241 29.10 -3.50 22.89
CA ALA A 241 30.08 -2.59 22.26
C ALA A 241 31.43 -3.27 21.96
N SER A 242 31.75 -4.36 22.66
CA SER A 242 32.93 -5.18 22.39
C SER A 242 32.93 -5.83 21.00
N PHE A 243 31.79 -5.88 20.30
CA PHE A 243 31.72 -6.37 18.92
C PHE A 243 32.53 -5.51 17.94
N ALA A 244 32.90 -4.27 18.33
CA ALA A 244 33.86 -3.44 17.60
C ALA A 244 35.25 -4.11 17.44
N GLN A 245 35.57 -5.12 18.25
CA GLN A 245 36.85 -5.86 18.19
C GLN A 245 36.84 -7.01 17.16
N LEU A 246 35.68 -7.36 16.61
CA LEU A 246 35.51 -8.47 15.67
C LEU A 246 35.97 -8.09 14.25
N THR A 247 37.23 -7.68 14.12
CA THR A 247 37.77 -7.13 12.86
C THR A 247 37.77 -8.12 11.70
N GLY A 248 37.71 -9.43 11.97
CA GLY A 248 37.54 -10.48 10.96
C GLY A 248 36.11 -10.70 10.48
N LEU A 249 35.10 -10.09 11.11
CA LEU A 249 33.69 -10.42 10.89
C LEU A 249 33.24 -10.00 9.48
N THR A 250 32.71 -10.96 8.73
CA THR A 250 32.13 -10.76 7.39
C THR A 250 30.62 -10.78 7.43
N GLN A 251 30.02 -11.56 8.33
CA GLN A 251 28.57 -11.63 8.50
C GLN A 251 28.17 -11.61 9.98
N LEU A 252 27.23 -10.71 10.30
CA LEU A 252 26.56 -10.63 11.58
C LEU A 252 25.05 -10.77 11.38
N ASP A 253 24.47 -11.86 11.88
CA ASP A 253 23.03 -12.10 11.82
C ASP A 253 22.46 -12.35 13.23
N LEU A 254 21.71 -11.36 13.73
CA LEU A 254 21.03 -11.38 15.03
C LEU A 254 19.51 -11.24 14.87
N THR A 255 18.97 -11.65 13.74
CA THR A 255 17.59 -11.39 13.33
C THR A 255 16.54 -12.08 14.20
N GLN A 256 15.33 -11.54 14.27
CA GLN A 256 14.19 -12.14 14.99
C GLN A 256 14.45 -12.40 16.49
N ASN A 257 15.03 -11.43 17.20
CA ASN A 257 15.24 -11.48 18.64
C ASN A 257 14.50 -10.32 19.35
N SER A 258 14.78 -10.11 20.64
CA SER A 258 14.25 -9.00 21.44
C SER A 258 15.36 -8.01 21.85
N LEU A 259 16.35 -7.81 20.98
CA LEU A 259 17.47 -6.90 21.25
C LEU A 259 16.98 -5.44 21.31
N THR A 260 17.54 -4.66 22.22
CA THR A 260 17.17 -3.26 22.52
C THR A 260 18.37 -2.32 22.37
N GLY A 261 18.15 -1.01 22.49
CA GLY A 261 19.20 0.00 22.48
C GLY A 261 19.74 0.30 21.08
N ALA A 262 20.81 1.09 21.03
CA ALA A 262 21.43 1.52 19.78
C ALA A 262 22.24 0.39 19.12
N ILE A 263 22.42 0.50 17.80
CA ILE A 263 23.45 -0.27 17.08
C ILE A 263 24.81 0.34 17.43
N PRO A 264 25.75 -0.40 18.05
CA PRO A 264 27.04 0.14 18.44
C PRO A 264 27.81 0.73 17.25
N ALA A 265 28.31 1.97 17.40
CA ALA A 265 28.96 2.71 16.32
C ALA A 265 30.17 1.94 15.71
N GLY A 266 30.88 1.17 16.54
CA GLY A 266 32.02 0.36 16.11
C GLY A 266 31.69 -0.75 15.09
N ILE A 267 30.43 -1.18 14.96
CA ILE A 267 30.01 -2.14 13.91
C ILE A 267 30.23 -1.53 12.52
N TRP A 268 29.97 -0.22 12.35
CA TRP A 268 30.16 0.50 11.10
C TRP A 268 31.64 0.68 10.73
N SER A 269 32.56 0.39 11.65
CA SER A 269 34.01 0.48 11.46
C SER A 269 34.67 -0.88 11.15
N LEU A 270 33.91 -1.98 11.14
CA LEU A 270 34.44 -3.33 10.90
C LEU A 270 34.87 -3.49 9.43
N PRO A 271 36.18 -3.68 9.14
CA PRO A 271 36.71 -3.53 7.78
C PRO A 271 36.29 -4.65 6.82
N ASN A 272 35.94 -5.82 7.34
CA ASN A 272 35.61 -7.00 6.54
C ASN A 272 34.10 -7.28 6.45
N LEU A 273 33.27 -6.46 7.11
CA LEU A 273 31.82 -6.71 7.20
C LEU A 273 31.15 -6.54 5.83
N GLN A 274 30.39 -7.56 5.43
CA GLN A 274 29.68 -7.63 4.15
C GLN A 274 28.16 -7.74 4.34
N TYR A 275 27.72 -8.47 5.36
CA TYR A 275 26.31 -8.74 5.60
C TYR A 275 25.95 -8.37 7.05
N LEU A 276 25.02 -7.44 7.20
CA LEU A 276 24.52 -7.01 8.51
C LEU A 276 23.01 -7.19 8.56
N TYR A 277 22.57 -8.21 9.31
CA TYR A 277 21.15 -8.54 9.47
C TYR A 277 20.74 -8.40 10.93
N LEU A 278 19.93 -7.37 11.20
CA LEU A 278 19.39 -7.05 12.53
C LEU A 278 17.86 -6.92 12.52
N TYR A 279 17.21 -7.37 11.44
CA TYR A 279 15.77 -7.22 11.24
C TYR A 279 14.94 -7.90 12.33
N LYS A 280 13.74 -7.35 12.60
CA LYS A 280 12.77 -7.86 13.58
C LYS A 280 13.38 -7.99 14.97
N ASN A 281 13.77 -6.85 15.52
CA ASN A 281 14.25 -6.67 16.89
C ASN A 281 13.53 -5.44 17.50
N ASN A 282 14.01 -4.98 18.65
CA ASN A 282 13.53 -3.79 19.33
C ASN A 282 14.62 -2.70 19.43
N LEU A 283 15.54 -2.67 18.45
CA LEU A 283 16.64 -1.70 18.39
C LEU A 283 16.07 -0.29 18.23
N SER A 284 16.68 0.67 18.92
CA SER A 284 16.21 2.05 19.02
C SER A 284 17.30 3.04 18.60
N ASP A 285 17.03 4.33 18.85
CA ASP A 285 17.97 5.42 18.61
C ASP A 285 18.34 5.61 17.14
N SER A 286 19.20 6.59 16.86
CA SER A 286 19.65 6.89 15.51
C SER A 286 20.80 5.98 15.08
N ILE A 287 20.95 5.77 13.77
CA ILE A 287 22.13 5.12 13.20
C ILE A 287 23.31 6.10 13.32
N ILE A 288 24.22 5.85 14.25
CA ILE A 288 25.40 6.70 14.52
C ILE A 288 26.64 6.04 13.92
N ILE A 289 27.37 6.81 13.10
CA ILE A 289 28.68 6.44 12.56
C ILE A 289 29.71 7.40 13.18
N ASP A 290 30.66 6.85 13.93
CA ASP A 290 31.74 7.64 14.51
C ASP A 290 32.85 7.86 13.47
N GLY A 291 32.97 9.09 12.96
CA GLY A 291 33.97 9.46 11.98
C GLY A 291 33.56 9.11 10.55
N THR A 292 34.28 8.19 9.88
CA THR A 292 33.95 7.71 8.53
C THR A 292 33.66 6.23 8.59
N ILE A 293 32.64 5.80 7.84
CA ILE A 293 32.30 4.38 7.71
C ILE A 293 33.51 3.55 7.26
N GLY A 294 33.89 2.56 8.07
CA GLY A 294 35.02 1.67 7.82
C GLY A 294 34.60 0.37 7.12
N ALA A 295 33.33 -0.03 7.28
CA ALA A 295 32.73 -1.22 6.67
C ALA A 295 32.40 -1.02 5.18
N LEU A 296 33.38 -0.57 4.40
CA LEU A 296 33.23 -0.25 2.97
C LEU A 296 32.90 -1.47 2.09
N GLY A 297 33.10 -2.68 2.63
CA GLY A 297 32.78 -3.95 1.99
C GLY A 297 31.30 -4.36 2.08
N LEU A 298 30.44 -3.61 2.80
CA LEU A 298 29.02 -3.94 2.97
C LEU A 298 28.29 -4.12 1.63
N ILE A 299 27.61 -5.25 1.53
CA ILE A 299 26.80 -5.70 0.38
C ILE A 299 25.33 -5.60 0.73
N GLU A 300 24.95 -6.06 1.93
CA GLU A 300 23.56 -6.08 2.37
C GLU A 300 23.43 -5.53 3.80
N ILE A 301 22.47 -4.63 3.97
CA ILE A 301 22.10 -4.07 5.26
C ILE A 301 20.59 -4.27 5.43
N ASP A 302 20.19 -5.06 6.42
CA ASP A 302 18.80 -5.20 6.84
C ASP A 302 18.62 -4.84 8.32
N LEU A 303 18.08 -3.64 8.55
CA LEU A 303 17.72 -3.13 9.87
C LEU A 303 16.20 -2.96 10.04
N SER A 304 15.42 -3.59 9.16
CA SER A 304 13.96 -3.42 9.11
C SER A 304 13.25 -3.95 10.35
N MET A 305 12.00 -3.52 10.57
CA MET A 305 11.17 -3.98 11.69
C MET A 305 11.83 -3.77 13.06
N ASN A 306 12.24 -2.54 13.34
CA ASN A 306 12.83 -2.10 14.61
C ASN A 306 12.16 -0.79 15.08
N GLN A 307 12.75 -0.09 16.06
CA GLN A 307 12.32 1.23 16.53
C GLN A 307 13.34 2.33 16.21
N LEU A 308 14.16 2.16 15.15
CA LEU A 308 15.22 3.10 14.79
C LEU A 308 14.64 4.49 14.46
N THR A 309 15.34 5.53 14.88
CA THR A 309 14.97 6.95 14.70
C THR A 309 16.08 7.72 13.98
N GLY A 310 16.01 9.06 13.94
CA GLY A 310 17.02 9.89 13.26
C GLY A 310 16.93 9.81 11.75
N SER A 311 18.01 10.13 11.05
CA SER A 311 18.10 10.10 9.58
C SER A 311 19.00 8.99 9.06
N ILE A 312 18.84 8.63 7.79
CA ILE A 312 19.78 7.74 7.09
C ILE A 312 21.13 8.47 6.96
N PRO A 313 22.26 7.89 7.39
CA PRO A 313 23.56 8.57 7.30
C PRO A 313 24.03 8.77 5.86
N ASP A 314 24.53 9.97 5.54
CA ASP A 314 25.11 10.29 4.22
C ASP A 314 26.29 9.38 3.84
N ASP A 315 27.01 8.88 4.85
CA ASP A 315 28.11 7.91 4.71
C ASP A 315 27.70 6.60 4.03
N PHE A 316 26.42 6.22 4.06
CA PHE A 316 25.94 5.04 3.32
C PHE A 316 26.20 5.18 1.81
N GLY A 317 26.28 6.41 1.29
CA GLY A 317 26.68 6.67 -0.09
C GLY A 317 28.17 6.35 -0.42
N LYS A 318 28.98 5.97 0.56
CA LYS A 318 30.37 5.49 0.35
C LYS A 318 30.44 3.98 0.13
N LEU A 319 29.36 3.24 0.39
CA LEU A 319 29.30 1.78 0.35
C LEU A 319 29.12 1.28 -1.10
N LYS A 320 30.19 1.31 -1.89
CA LYS A 320 30.13 1.00 -3.33
C LYS A 320 29.64 -0.41 -3.67
N ASN A 321 29.79 -1.36 -2.75
CA ASN A 321 29.34 -2.74 -2.92
C ASN A 321 27.88 -2.95 -2.48
N LEU A 322 27.24 -1.95 -1.86
CA LEU A 322 25.91 -2.08 -1.31
C LEU A 322 24.91 -2.35 -2.43
N SER A 323 24.31 -3.54 -2.38
CA SER A 323 23.30 -4.03 -3.31
C SER A 323 21.90 -3.90 -2.72
N LEU A 324 21.77 -4.13 -1.40
CA LEU A 324 20.49 -4.20 -0.70
C LEU A 324 20.51 -3.32 0.55
N LEU A 325 19.55 -2.40 0.63
CA LEU A 325 19.33 -1.56 1.81
C LEU A 325 17.87 -1.63 2.26
N TYR A 326 17.63 -2.32 3.37
CA TYR A 326 16.32 -2.49 4.00
C TYR A 326 16.27 -1.78 5.35
N LEU A 327 15.40 -0.78 5.45
CA LEU A 327 15.16 0.01 6.67
C LEU A 327 13.65 0.15 7.00
N TYR A 328 12.79 -0.61 6.31
CA TYR A 328 11.34 -0.51 6.42
C TYR A 328 10.79 -0.87 7.81
N TYR A 329 9.58 -0.41 8.14
CA TYR A 329 8.97 -0.55 9.48
C TYR A 329 9.89 -0.07 10.61
N ASN A 330 10.28 1.19 10.57
CA ASN A 330 11.03 1.89 11.62
C ASN A 330 10.37 3.27 11.89
N ARG A 331 11.06 4.14 12.63
CA ARG A 331 10.69 5.54 12.87
C ARG A 331 11.73 6.50 12.28
N ILE A 332 12.40 6.10 11.20
CA ILE A 332 13.44 6.90 10.53
C ILE A 332 12.78 8.10 9.86
N SER A 333 13.45 9.25 9.92
CA SER A 333 13.00 10.55 9.46
C SER A 333 14.07 11.23 8.60
N GLY A 334 13.86 12.48 8.19
CA GLY A 334 14.80 13.20 7.32
C GLY A 334 14.70 12.78 5.87
N GLU A 335 15.71 13.09 5.06
CA GLU A 335 15.73 12.81 3.62
C GLU A 335 16.49 11.51 3.31
N ILE A 336 16.29 10.96 2.12
CA ILE A 336 17.16 9.90 1.59
C ILE A 336 18.41 10.60 1.00
N PRO A 337 19.62 10.33 1.52
CA PRO A 337 20.84 10.97 1.02
C PRO A 337 21.01 10.85 -0.50
N ALA A 338 21.28 11.98 -1.17
CA ALA A 338 21.50 11.99 -2.62
C ALA A 338 22.71 11.12 -3.05
N SER A 339 23.64 10.87 -2.13
CA SER A 339 24.78 9.98 -2.32
C SER A 339 24.38 8.52 -2.55
N ILE A 340 23.26 8.05 -1.98
CA ILE A 340 22.71 6.70 -2.19
C ILE A 340 22.33 6.48 -3.66
N GLY A 341 21.78 7.51 -4.33
CA GLY A 341 21.45 7.44 -5.76
C GLY A 341 22.67 7.24 -6.66
N LYS A 342 23.90 7.43 -6.17
CA LYS A 342 25.15 7.27 -6.92
C LYS A 342 25.83 5.92 -6.70
N LEU A 343 25.27 5.05 -5.87
CA LEU A 343 25.86 3.74 -5.56
C LEU A 343 25.81 2.82 -6.79
N PRO A 344 26.94 2.28 -7.26
CA PRO A 344 26.99 1.56 -8.53
C PRO A 344 26.37 0.16 -8.48
N SER A 345 26.33 -0.46 -7.30
CA SER A 345 25.83 -1.83 -7.10
C SER A 345 24.39 -1.89 -6.59
N LEU A 346 23.77 -0.74 -6.25
CA LEU A 346 22.47 -0.70 -5.61
C LEU A 346 21.40 -1.31 -6.52
N SER A 347 20.82 -2.41 -6.06
CA SER A 347 19.83 -3.19 -6.78
C SER A 347 18.45 -3.08 -6.14
N THR A 348 18.37 -3.08 -4.81
CA THR A 348 17.09 -3.02 -4.09
C THR A 348 17.13 -2.01 -2.96
N LEU A 349 16.13 -1.13 -2.91
CA LEU A 349 15.96 -0.12 -1.87
C LEU A 349 14.57 -0.23 -1.23
N ARG A 350 14.49 -0.69 0.03
CA ARG A 350 13.21 -0.81 0.77
C ARG A 350 13.22 0.03 2.04
N LEU A 351 12.49 1.13 2.02
CA LEU A 351 12.42 2.13 3.09
C LEU A 351 10.99 2.43 3.55
N PHE A 352 10.02 1.63 3.11
CA PHE A 352 8.60 1.87 3.35
C PHE A 352 8.21 1.88 4.84
N SER A 353 7.05 2.47 5.15
CA SER A 353 6.54 2.58 6.53
C SER A 353 7.56 3.23 7.49
N ASN A 354 7.92 4.48 7.18
CA ASN A 354 8.81 5.33 7.98
C ASN A 354 8.29 6.78 8.00
N GLY A 355 9.07 7.71 8.53
CA GLY A 355 8.83 9.15 8.52
C GLY A 355 9.69 9.92 7.52
N LEU A 356 10.11 9.32 6.40
CA LEU A 356 11.01 9.95 5.44
C LEU A 356 10.34 11.10 4.69
N THR A 357 11.12 12.13 4.40
CA THR A 357 10.73 13.40 3.76
C THR A 357 11.67 13.72 2.59
N GLY A 358 11.59 14.93 2.02
CA GLY A 358 12.47 15.34 0.92
C GLY A 358 12.05 14.77 -0.43
N VAL A 359 13.03 14.51 -1.31
CA VAL A 359 12.82 13.96 -2.66
C VAL A 359 13.57 12.64 -2.82
N LEU A 360 13.16 11.81 -3.79
CA LEU A 360 13.97 10.66 -4.21
C LEU A 360 15.30 11.15 -4.83
N PRO A 361 16.44 10.48 -4.57
CA PRO A 361 17.72 10.87 -5.15
C PRO A 361 17.65 10.96 -6.70
N PRO A 362 18.00 12.10 -7.31
CA PRO A 362 17.82 12.31 -8.76
C PRO A 362 18.64 11.36 -9.66
N GLU A 363 19.71 10.79 -9.13
CA GLU A 363 20.60 9.86 -9.84
C GLU A 363 20.20 8.38 -9.67
N LEU A 364 19.16 8.10 -8.87
CA LEU A 364 18.73 6.74 -8.56
C LEU A 364 18.37 5.97 -9.84
N GLY A 365 19.01 4.81 -10.02
CA GLY A 365 18.86 3.94 -11.19
C GLY A 365 19.76 4.28 -12.39
N LYS A 366 20.35 5.49 -12.47
CA LYS A 366 21.24 5.86 -13.59
C LYS A 366 22.52 5.03 -13.62
N ASN A 367 23.10 4.84 -12.44
CA ASN A 367 24.41 4.20 -12.28
C ASN A 367 24.34 2.79 -11.68
N SER A 368 23.14 2.29 -11.39
CA SER A 368 22.95 1.05 -10.63
C SER A 368 21.97 0.11 -11.33
N PRO A 369 22.14 -1.22 -11.21
CA PRO A 369 21.21 -2.19 -11.76
C PRO A 369 19.96 -2.29 -10.84
N LEU A 370 19.25 -1.17 -10.68
CA LEU A 370 18.09 -1.08 -9.81
C LEU A 370 16.98 -2.01 -10.32
N ILE A 371 16.56 -2.94 -9.47
CA ILE A 371 15.50 -3.91 -9.73
C ILE A 371 14.21 -3.41 -9.09
N ASP A 372 14.23 -3.11 -7.79
CA ASP A 372 13.02 -2.73 -7.05
C ASP A 372 13.26 -1.52 -6.13
N ILE A 373 12.25 -0.65 -6.07
CA ILE A 373 12.15 0.45 -5.09
C ILE A 373 10.82 0.34 -4.33
N GLU A 374 10.90 0.29 -3.01
CA GLU A 374 9.73 0.29 -2.12
C GLU A 374 9.92 1.36 -1.03
N VAL A 375 9.26 2.50 -1.22
CA VAL A 375 9.36 3.68 -0.34
C VAL A 375 7.98 4.22 0.04
N ASP A 376 6.95 3.37 -0.09
CA ASP A 376 5.57 3.65 0.28
C ASP A 376 5.41 3.97 1.78
N ASP A 377 4.25 4.52 2.14
CA ASP A 377 3.92 4.90 3.53
C ASP A 377 4.99 5.79 4.17
N ASN A 378 5.30 6.91 3.49
CA ASN A 378 6.23 7.94 3.93
C ASN A 378 5.66 9.35 3.59
N MET A 379 6.48 10.39 3.73
CA MET A 379 6.13 11.78 3.38
C MET A 379 7.00 12.32 2.24
N ILE A 380 7.53 11.45 1.38
CA ILE A 380 8.42 11.79 0.26
C ILE A 380 7.65 12.63 -0.76
N SER A 381 8.32 13.64 -1.30
CA SER A 381 7.77 14.62 -2.24
C SER A 381 8.64 14.71 -3.51
N GLY A 382 8.31 15.63 -4.41
CA GLY A 382 9.04 15.79 -5.67
C GLY A 382 8.59 14.82 -6.75
N GLU A 383 9.42 14.64 -7.78
CA GLU A 383 9.11 13.82 -8.95
C GLU A 383 9.83 12.46 -8.87
N LEU A 384 9.39 11.49 -9.68
CA LEU A 384 10.13 10.25 -9.87
C LEU A 384 11.42 10.53 -10.68
N PRO A 385 12.58 9.96 -10.29
CA PRO A 385 13.81 10.12 -11.07
C PRO A 385 13.68 9.54 -12.48
N ASP A 386 14.17 10.28 -13.49
CA ASP A 386 14.13 9.81 -14.88
C ASP A 386 14.97 8.54 -15.12
N GLY A 387 16.02 8.34 -14.32
CA GLY A 387 17.00 7.29 -14.53
C GLY A 387 16.67 5.92 -13.95
N LEU A 388 15.48 5.73 -13.34
CA LEU A 388 15.12 4.51 -12.61
C LEU A 388 15.35 3.22 -13.42
N CYS A 389 15.29 3.30 -14.74
CA CYS A 389 15.34 2.16 -15.65
C CYS A 389 16.54 2.15 -16.61
N ASP A 390 17.51 3.04 -16.44
CA ASP A 390 18.60 3.23 -17.41
C ASP A 390 19.48 1.98 -17.59
N ARG A 391 19.53 1.10 -16.58
CA ARG A 391 20.25 -0.18 -16.63
C ARG A 391 19.39 -1.38 -17.04
N GLY A 392 18.10 -1.18 -17.34
CA GLY A 392 17.21 -2.22 -17.88
C GLY A 392 16.90 -3.38 -16.93
N ALA A 393 17.23 -3.26 -15.64
CA ALA A 393 16.96 -4.27 -14.61
C ALA A 393 15.63 -4.03 -13.87
N PHE A 394 15.04 -2.85 -14.01
CA PHE A 394 13.92 -2.36 -13.20
C PHE A 394 12.64 -3.17 -13.41
N ASN A 395 12.10 -3.67 -12.30
CA ASN A 395 11.04 -4.68 -12.22
C ASN A 395 9.85 -4.21 -11.37
N SER A 396 10.08 -3.58 -10.22
CA SER A 396 9.01 -3.14 -9.31
C SER A 396 9.19 -1.70 -8.84
N ILE A 397 8.11 -0.91 -8.92
CA ILE A 397 8.01 0.41 -8.30
C ILE A 397 6.83 0.44 -7.33
N VAL A 398 7.12 0.65 -6.05
CA VAL A 398 6.14 0.77 -4.97
C VAL A 398 6.42 2.05 -4.19
N VAL A 399 5.60 3.07 -4.44
CA VAL A 399 5.81 4.43 -3.89
C VAL A 399 4.50 5.05 -3.40
N PHE A 400 3.48 4.21 -3.16
CA PHE A 400 2.15 4.68 -2.77
C PHE A 400 2.14 5.38 -1.40
N ASN A 401 1.05 6.08 -1.06
CA ASN A 401 0.90 6.79 0.22
C ASN A 401 2.07 7.75 0.51
N ASN A 402 2.33 8.67 -0.43
CA ASN A 402 3.37 9.70 -0.32
C ASN A 402 2.84 11.06 -0.84
N ASN A 403 3.73 12.05 -0.94
CA ASN A 403 3.46 13.37 -1.54
C ASN A 403 4.15 13.54 -2.91
N LEU A 404 4.44 12.45 -3.62
CA LEU A 404 5.07 12.51 -4.95
C LEU A 404 4.15 13.17 -5.96
N LYS A 405 4.72 13.89 -6.91
CA LYS A 405 4.01 14.73 -7.89
C LYS A 405 4.69 14.70 -9.24
N GLY A 406 4.16 15.49 -10.18
CA GLY A 406 4.71 15.60 -11.53
C GLY A 406 4.15 14.54 -12.47
N ARG A 407 4.83 14.35 -13.59
CA ARG A 407 4.48 13.32 -14.59
C ARG A 407 5.29 12.05 -14.34
N ILE A 408 4.79 10.93 -14.84
CA ILE A 408 5.56 9.68 -14.84
C ILE A 408 6.64 9.77 -15.93
N PRO A 409 7.93 9.56 -15.61
CA PRO A 409 9.02 9.64 -16.58
C PRO A 409 8.81 8.76 -17.81
N PRO A 410 9.00 9.29 -19.04
CA PRO A 410 8.87 8.48 -20.27
C PRO A 410 9.85 7.30 -20.34
N SER A 411 10.98 7.37 -19.63
CA SER A 411 11.96 6.29 -19.51
C SER A 411 11.37 5.02 -18.92
N LEU A 412 10.37 5.12 -18.02
CA LEU A 412 9.68 3.96 -17.45
C LEU A 412 8.89 3.17 -18.49
N GLY A 413 8.47 3.80 -19.59
CA GLY A 413 7.88 3.12 -20.73
C GLY A 413 8.86 2.21 -21.48
N LYS A 414 10.17 2.31 -21.22
CA LYS A 414 11.20 1.44 -21.84
C LYS A 414 11.58 0.24 -20.97
N CYS A 415 10.97 0.09 -19.79
CA CYS A 415 11.27 -0.98 -18.85
C CYS A 415 10.64 -2.31 -19.26
N SER A 416 11.36 -3.10 -20.05
CA SER A 416 10.88 -4.41 -20.51
C SER A 416 10.62 -5.43 -19.39
N LYS A 417 11.31 -5.27 -18.24
CA LYS A 417 11.15 -6.15 -17.07
C LYS A 417 10.08 -5.70 -16.08
N LEU A 418 9.45 -4.54 -16.29
CA LEU A 418 8.46 -3.99 -15.36
C LEU A 418 7.31 -4.97 -15.15
N ASN A 419 7.09 -5.33 -13.89
CA ASN A 419 6.08 -6.29 -13.44
C ASN A 419 5.04 -5.63 -12.53
N ASN A 420 5.49 -4.81 -11.59
CA ASN A 420 4.65 -4.26 -10.54
C ASN A 420 4.76 -2.72 -10.50
N PHE A 421 3.64 -2.04 -10.65
CA PHE A 421 3.58 -0.58 -10.74
C PHE A 421 2.54 -0.02 -9.76
N GLN A 422 2.97 0.37 -8.56
CA GLN A 422 2.10 0.83 -7.48
C GLN A 422 2.50 2.25 -7.05
N ILE A 423 1.72 3.23 -7.52
CA ILE A 423 1.96 4.67 -7.29
C ILE A 423 0.73 5.39 -6.71
N HIS A 424 -0.29 4.64 -6.28
CA HIS A 424 -1.56 5.18 -5.79
C HIS A 424 -1.40 6.11 -4.57
N ASN A 425 -2.41 6.90 -4.26
CA ASN A 425 -2.42 7.81 -3.11
C ASN A 425 -1.23 8.79 -3.12
N ASN A 426 -1.08 9.53 -4.23
CA ASN A 426 -0.05 10.53 -4.44
C ASN A 426 -0.66 11.77 -5.16
N ARG A 427 0.18 12.61 -5.76
CA ARG A 427 -0.21 13.80 -6.54
C ARG A 427 0.30 13.75 -7.97
N PHE A 428 0.44 12.55 -8.54
CA PHE A 428 0.85 12.36 -9.94
C PHE A 428 -0.19 12.92 -10.90
N SER A 429 0.28 13.38 -12.06
CA SER A 429 -0.52 14.04 -13.09
C SER A 429 -0.04 13.67 -14.49
N GLY A 430 -0.78 14.08 -15.52
CA GLY A 430 -0.46 13.74 -16.91
C GLY A 430 -0.84 12.30 -17.25
N GLN A 431 -0.26 11.75 -18.32
CA GLN A 431 -0.57 10.43 -18.84
C GLN A 431 0.46 9.40 -18.39
N LEU A 432 0.06 8.14 -18.29
CA LEU A 432 1.02 7.04 -18.19
C LEU A 432 1.72 6.86 -19.54
N PRO A 433 3.05 6.69 -19.59
CA PRO A 433 3.77 6.41 -20.82
C PRO A 433 3.23 5.16 -21.53
N ASP A 434 2.99 5.25 -22.84
CA ASP A 434 2.40 4.15 -23.64
C ASP A 434 3.16 2.83 -23.49
N GLY A 435 4.48 2.91 -23.32
CA GLY A 435 5.34 1.74 -23.14
C GLY A 435 5.06 0.92 -21.87
N ILE A 436 4.41 1.50 -20.85
CA ILE A 436 3.94 0.72 -19.69
C ILE A 436 2.92 -0.31 -20.15
N TRP A 437 2.01 0.06 -21.04
CA TRP A 437 0.96 -0.83 -21.55
C TRP A 437 1.45 -1.88 -22.54
N SER A 438 2.72 -1.84 -22.94
CA SER A 438 3.36 -2.87 -23.78
C SER A 438 4.37 -3.73 -23.02
N ALA A 439 4.55 -3.51 -21.71
CA ALA A 439 5.43 -4.32 -20.87
C ALA A 439 4.87 -5.74 -20.72
N ALA A 440 5.58 -6.73 -21.29
CA ALA A 440 5.12 -8.11 -21.36
C ALA A 440 4.96 -8.79 -19.99
N ASN A 441 5.74 -8.34 -19.00
CA ASN A 441 5.75 -8.91 -17.65
C ASN A 441 4.80 -8.19 -16.68
N LEU A 442 4.09 -7.14 -17.12
CA LEU A 442 3.25 -6.33 -16.24
C LEU A 442 2.08 -7.15 -15.70
N THR A 443 2.03 -7.29 -14.38
CA THR A 443 0.97 -8.05 -13.67
C THR A 443 0.03 -7.15 -12.89
N THR A 444 0.55 -6.04 -12.36
CA THR A 444 -0.16 -5.18 -11.40
C THR A 444 0.08 -3.71 -11.72
N VAL A 445 -1.01 -2.96 -11.86
CA VAL A 445 -1.00 -1.49 -12.00
C VAL A 445 -1.98 -0.91 -11.00
N MET A 446 -1.47 -0.16 -10.02
CA MET A 446 -2.26 0.49 -8.98
C MET A 446 -1.88 1.96 -8.90
N VAL A 447 -2.71 2.83 -9.47
CA VAL A 447 -2.46 4.27 -9.63
C VAL A 447 -3.60 5.14 -9.10
N SER A 448 -4.54 4.53 -8.39
CA SER A 448 -5.72 5.17 -7.79
C SER A 448 -5.37 6.42 -6.96
N ASN A 449 -6.34 7.32 -6.80
CA ASN A 449 -6.20 8.53 -5.97
C ASN A 449 -5.00 9.39 -6.38
N ASN A 450 -5.03 9.83 -7.64
CA ASN A 450 -4.06 10.77 -8.23
C ASN A 450 -4.82 11.77 -9.14
N THR A 451 -4.10 12.50 -9.98
CA THR A 451 -4.69 13.35 -11.03
C THR A 451 -4.27 12.91 -12.43
N LEU A 452 -4.03 11.60 -12.60
CA LEU A 452 -3.63 10.99 -13.87
C LEU A 452 -4.76 11.09 -14.90
N SER A 453 -4.37 11.15 -16.17
CA SER A 453 -5.25 11.39 -17.32
C SER A 453 -4.82 10.53 -18.50
N GLY A 454 -5.52 10.66 -19.64
CA GLY A 454 -5.26 9.87 -20.84
C GLY A 454 -6.30 8.77 -21.02
N THR A 455 -6.03 7.85 -21.95
CA THR A 455 -6.90 6.74 -22.30
C THR A 455 -6.24 5.41 -22.00
N LEU A 456 -7.04 4.38 -21.74
CA LEU A 456 -6.54 2.99 -21.73
C LEU A 456 -6.46 2.47 -23.17
N PRO A 457 -5.50 1.58 -23.50
CA PRO A 457 -5.49 0.89 -24.78
C PRO A 457 -6.67 -0.09 -24.87
N GLU A 458 -7.14 -0.37 -26.09
CA GLU A 458 -8.23 -1.34 -26.32
C GLU A 458 -7.88 -2.75 -25.81
N LYS A 459 -6.61 -3.14 -25.96
CA LYS A 459 -6.06 -4.42 -25.47
C LYS A 459 -5.01 -4.13 -24.41
N LEU A 460 -5.23 -4.66 -23.21
CA LEU A 460 -4.28 -4.56 -22.10
C LEU A 460 -3.20 -5.66 -22.17
N PRO A 461 -2.07 -5.52 -21.46
CA PRO A 461 -1.05 -6.56 -21.38
C PRO A 461 -1.62 -7.93 -21.01
N LEU A 462 -1.16 -8.97 -21.71
CA LEU A 462 -1.64 -10.35 -21.55
C LEU A 462 -1.52 -10.87 -20.10
N ASN A 463 -0.48 -10.44 -19.39
CA ASN A 463 -0.17 -10.87 -18.03
C ASN A 463 -0.81 -10.01 -16.93
N LEU A 464 -1.55 -8.96 -17.28
CA LEU A 464 -2.15 -8.07 -16.30
C LEU A 464 -3.27 -8.79 -15.55
N THR A 465 -3.18 -8.79 -14.22
CA THR A 465 -4.13 -9.45 -13.31
C THR A 465 -4.92 -8.44 -12.48
N ARG A 466 -4.35 -7.27 -12.19
CA ARG A 466 -4.96 -6.23 -11.38
C ARG A 466 -4.71 -4.85 -11.96
N LEU A 467 -5.79 -4.11 -12.21
CA LEU A 467 -5.78 -2.72 -12.66
C LEU A 467 -6.65 -1.87 -11.73
N GLU A 468 -6.02 -1.00 -10.95
CA GLU A 468 -6.69 -0.02 -10.10
C GLU A 468 -6.31 1.40 -10.52
N ILE A 469 -7.31 2.16 -10.94
CA ILE A 469 -7.14 3.50 -11.50
C ILE A 469 -8.19 4.47 -10.96
N GLU A 470 -8.86 4.11 -9.86
CA GLU A 470 -9.99 4.86 -9.29
C GLU A 470 -9.60 6.28 -8.90
N ASN A 471 -10.57 7.20 -8.90
CA ASN A 471 -10.38 8.59 -8.47
C ASN A 471 -9.22 9.28 -9.22
N ASN A 472 -9.33 9.32 -10.54
CA ASN A 472 -8.40 9.97 -11.46
C ASN A 472 -9.19 10.74 -12.54
N ARG A 473 -8.53 11.07 -13.65
CA ARG A 473 -9.08 11.80 -14.80
C ARG A 473 -8.92 11.00 -16.10
N PHE A 474 -8.96 9.66 -16.04
CA PHE A 474 -8.90 8.83 -17.24
C PHE A 474 -10.16 9.02 -18.10
N THR A 475 -9.99 8.96 -19.41
CA THR A 475 -11.01 9.20 -20.44
C THR A 475 -11.04 8.06 -21.45
N GLY A 476 -11.94 8.13 -22.43
CA GLY A 476 -12.05 7.13 -23.51
C GLY A 476 -12.93 5.96 -23.11
N SER A 477 -12.87 4.89 -23.90
CA SER A 477 -13.65 3.67 -23.70
C SER A 477 -12.96 2.68 -22.76
N ILE A 478 -13.75 1.76 -22.20
CA ILE A 478 -13.24 0.62 -21.43
C ILE A 478 -12.57 -0.39 -22.40
N PRO A 479 -11.43 -1.01 -22.02
CA PRO A 479 -10.76 -2.03 -22.84
C PRO A 479 -11.66 -3.23 -23.15
N SER A 480 -11.52 -3.82 -24.34
CA SER A 480 -12.31 -4.97 -24.78
C SER A 480 -11.65 -6.32 -24.46
N SER A 481 -10.34 -6.33 -24.20
CA SER A 481 -9.58 -7.57 -23.95
C SER A 481 -8.45 -7.38 -22.93
N ALA A 482 -8.42 -8.31 -21.96
CA ALA A 482 -7.40 -8.46 -20.94
C ALA A 482 -7.47 -9.88 -20.34
N ASP A 483 -6.88 -10.86 -21.03
CA ASP A 483 -7.17 -12.30 -20.85
C ASP A 483 -6.98 -12.85 -19.43
N ARG A 484 -6.08 -12.24 -18.63
CA ARG A 484 -5.76 -12.67 -17.25
C ARG A 484 -6.29 -11.72 -16.19
N LEU A 485 -6.97 -10.65 -16.58
CA LEU A 485 -7.42 -9.60 -15.66
C LEU A 485 -8.49 -10.16 -14.72
N GLN A 486 -8.25 -10.04 -13.42
CA GLN A 486 -9.15 -10.47 -12.36
C GLN A 486 -9.84 -9.28 -11.70
N VAL A 487 -9.13 -8.16 -11.57
CA VAL A 487 -9.66 -6.98 -10.88
C VAL A 487 -9.48 -5.75 -11.74
N LEU A 488 -10.61 -5.08 -12.04
CA LEU A 488 -10.66 -3.79 -12.69
C LEU A 488 -11.44 -2.80 -11.80
N LEU A 489 -10.72 -1.89 -11.15
CA LEU A 489 -11.29 -0.81 -10.37
C LEU A 489 -11.03 0.53 -11.08
N GLY A 490 -12.05 1.06 -11.75
CA GLY A 490 -12.01 2.27 -12.56
C GLY A 490 -13.02 3.33 -12.14
N SER A 491 -13.59 3.23 -10.95
CA SER A 491 -14.58 4.16 -10.42
C SER A 491 -14.09 5.61 -10.36
N ASN A 492 -15.01 6.57 -10.44
CA ASN A 492 -14.75 8.00 -10.31
C ASN A 492 -13.66 8.51 -11.27
N ASN A 493 -13.88 8.26 -12.57
CA ASN A 493 -13.07 8.77 -13.67
C ASN A 493 -13.97 9.51 -14.67
N MET A 494 -13.47 9.74 -15.89
CA MET A 494 -14.21 10.35 -16.99
C MET A 494 -14.36 9.39 -18.17
N PHE A 495 -14.45 8.07 -17.92
CA PHE A 495 -14.70 7.09 -18.97
C PHE A 495 -16.06 7.32 -19.63
N SER A 496 -16.13 7.12 -20.95
CA SER A 496 -17.29 7.44 -21.78
C SER A 496 -17.42 6.45 -22.94
N GLY A 497 -18.54 6.51 -23.66
CA GLY A 497 -18.87 5.51 -24.68
C GLY A 497 -19.56 4.30 -24.06
N GLU A 498 -19.74 3.25 -24.85
CA GLU A 498 -20.45 2.04 -24.42
C GLU A 498 -19.50 1.02 -23.79
N LEU A 499 -20.06 0.10 -23.00
CA LEU A 499 -19.34 -1.13 -22.63
C LEU A 499 -19.02 -1.94 -23.90
N PRO A 500 -17.87 -2.65 -23.95
CA PRO A 500 -17.54 -3.50 -25.10
C PRO A 500 -18.67 -4.47 -25.43
N SER A 501 -19.05 -4.56 -26.71
CA SER A 501 -20.16 -5.42 -27.15
C SER A 501 -19.91 -6.90 -26.87
N SER A 502 -18.64 -7.32 -26.83
CA SER A 502 -18.26 -8.63 -26.30
C SER A 502 -17.29 -8.49 -25.13
N LEU A 503 -17.59 -9.22 -24.06
CA LEU A 503 -16.81 -9.27 -22.83
C LEU A 503 -16.01 -10.57 -22.69
N ALA A 504 -15.98 -11.41 -23.73
CA ALA A 504 -15.26 -12.68 -23.75
C ALA A 504 -13.77 -12.54 -23.39
N GLY A 505 -13.14 -11.46 -23.86
CA GLY A 505 -11.75 -11.11 -23.57
C GLY A 505 -11.48 -10.69 -22.12
N LEU A 506 -12.51 -10.60 -21.27
CA LEU A 506 -12.44 -10.24 -19.86
C LEU A 506 -12.97 -11.36 -18.95
N SER A 507 -13.12 -12.58 -19.47
CA SER A 507 -13.77 -13.73 -18.80
C SER A 507 -13.19 -14.16 -17.45
N ARG A 508 -11.98 -13.69 -17.09
CA ARG A 508 -11.33 -13.94 -15.79
C ARG A 508 -11.67 -12.91 -14.72
N LEU A 509 -12.40 -11.84 -15.05
CA LEU A 509 -12.79 -10.81 -14.09
C LEU A 509 -13.58 -11.41 -12.93
N GLN A 510 -13.15 -11.03 -11.72
CA GLN A 510 -13.78 -11.30 -10.45
C GLN A 510 -14.42 -10.03 -9.88
N THR A 511 -13.81 -8.87 -10.12
CA THR A 511 -14.31 -7.58 -9.67
C THR A 511 -14.27 -6.58 -10.82
N LEU A 512 -15.42 -5.98 -11.13
CA LEU A 512 -15.56 -4.91 -12.10
C LEU A 512 -16.27 -3.73 -11.45
N ALA A 513 -15.53 -2.67 -11.15
CA ALA A 513 -16.07 -1.44 -10.59
C ALA A 513 -15.78 -0.26 -11.52
N LEU A 514 -16.83 0.30 -12.13
CA LEU A 514 -16.77 1.44 -13.05
C LEU A 514 -17.74 2.55 -12.62
N GLY A 515 -18.10 2.59 -11.34
CA GLY A 515 -19.08 3.53 -10.82
C GLY A 515 -18.63 4.99 -10.93
N GLY A 516 -19.54 5.94 -11.13
CA GLY A 516 -19.21 7.37 -11.17
C GLY A 516 -18.42 7.79 -12.41
N ASN A 517 -18.81 7.28 -13.59
CA ASN A 517 -18.24 7.62 -14.90
C ASN A 517 -19.32 8.21 -15.82
N MET A 518 -19.04 8.32 -17.13
CA MET A 518 -19.96 8.81 -18.17
C MET A 518 -20.30 7.72 -19.19
N ILE A 519 -20.32 6.44 -18.77
CA ILE A 519 -20.56 5.29 -19.65
C ILE A 519 -22.03 5.29 -20.09
N THR A 520 -22.26 5.09 -21.39
CA THR A 520 -23.58 5.09 -22.05
C THR A 520 -23.90 3.71 -22.64
N GLY A 521 -25.02 3.59 -23.37
CA GLY A 521 -25.40 2.36 -24.05
C GLY A 521 -26.06 1.35 -23.11
N LYS A 522 -26.16 0.10 -23.55
CA LYS A 522 -26.80 -0.99 -22.80
C LYS A 522 -25.76 -1.84 -22.07
N ILE A 523 -26.21 -2.59 -21.06
CA ILE A 523 -25.42 -3.70 -20.50
C ILE A 523 -25.53 -4.88 -21.49
N PRO A 524 -24.42 -5.40 -22.07
CA PRO A 524 -24.46 -6.48 -23.07
C PRO A 524 -24.91 -7.83 -22.47
N ASP A 525 -25.61 -8.65 -23.26
CA ASP A 525 -25.99 -10.02 -22.86
C ASP A 525 -24.77 -10.93 -22.60
N ASP A 526 -23.64 -10.62 -23.27
CA ASP A 526 -22.32 -11.23 -23.11
C ASP A 526 -21.74 -11.08 -21.69
N ILE A 527 -22.35 -10.29 -20.81
CA ILE A 527 -21.98 -10.22 -19.38
C ILE A 527 -21.96 -11.60 -18.71
N SER A 528 -22.80 -12.54 -19.19
CA SER A 528 -22.83 -13.93 -18.73
C SER A 528 -21.52 -14.71 -18.98
N LEU A 529 -20.67 -14.24 -19.89
CA LEU A 529 -19.33 -14.82 -20.14
C LEU A 529 -18.34 -14.54 -19.00
N LEU A 530 -18.63 -13.57 -18.14
CA LEU A 530 -17.81 -13.25 -16.97
C LEU A 530 -18.09 -14.23 -15.81
N THR A 531 -17.91 -15.51 -16.07
CA THR A 531 -18.27 -16.61 -15.15
C THR A 531 -17.56 -16.58 -13.80
N SER A 532 -16.46 -15.83 -13.67
CA SER A 532 -15.73 -15.64 -12.40
C SER A 532 -16.17 -14.39 -11.63
N LEU A 533 -17.10 -13.59 -12.16
CA LEU A 533 -17.46 -12.28 -11.62
C LEU A 533 -18.24 -12.40 -10.32
N ASN A 534 -17.67 -11.83 -9.26
CA ASN A 534 -18.22 -11.82 -7.92
C ASN A 534 -18.84 -10.48 -7.54
N ASP A 535 -18.27 -9.37 -8.03
CA ASP A 535 -18.69 -8.01 -7.73
C ASP A 535 -18.77 -7.16 -9.02
N LEU A 536 -19.93 -6.57 -9.24
CA LEU A 536 -20.23 -5.69 -10.37
C LEU A 536 -20.82 -4.36 -9.87
N ASP A 537 -20.04 -3.29 -10.00
CA ASP A 537 -20.46 -1.91 -9.72
C ASP A 537 -20.41 -1.07 -11.01
N LEU A 538 -21.58 -0.68 -11.51
CA LEU A 538 -21.76 0.23 -12.65
C LEU A 538 -22.56 1.48 -12.26
N ARG A 539 -22.65 1.80 -10.96
CA ARG A 539 -23.50 2.89 -10.46
C ARG A 539 -23.11 4.25 -10.99
N HIS A 540 -24.00 5.23 -10.93
CA HIS A 540 -23.70 6.61 -11.31
C HIS A 540 -23.04 6.72 -12.71
N ASN A 541 -23.69 6.12 -13.70
CA ASN A 541 -23.35 6.23 -15.12
C ASN A 541 -24.58 6.72 -15.90
N ARG A 542 -24.56 6.58 -17.23
CA ARG A 542 -25.67 6.92 -18.14
C ARG A 542 -26.13 5.68 -18.91
N LEU A 543 -26.12 4.51 -18.26
CA LEU A 543 -26.53 3.25 -18.88
C LEU A 543 -28.04 3.26 -19.13
N THR A 544 -28.44 2.75 -20.28
CA THR A 544 -29.82 2.73 -20.80
C THR A 544 -30.25 1.31 -21.18
N GLY A 545 -31.51 1.14 -21.59
CA GLY A 545 -32.05 -0.16 -21.98
C GLY A 545 -32.44 -1.01 -20.78
N GLU A 546 -32.62 -2.31 -21.01
CA GLU A 546 -33.08 -3.26 -19.98
C GLU A 546 -31.89 -3.89 -19.25
N ILE A 547 -32.13 -4.38 -18.02
CA ILE A 547 -31.18 -5.25 -17.33
C ILE A 547 -31.23 -6.61 -18.03
N PRO A 548 -30.13 -7.14 -18.58
CA PRO A 548 -30.15 -8.41 -19.32
C PRO A 548 -30.42 -9.59 -18.38
N ALA A 549 -31.34 -10.48 -18.77
CA ALA A 549 -31.68 -11.68 -18.00
C ALA A 549 -30.46 -12.60 -17.76
N SER A 550 -29.46 -12.54 -18.66
CA SER A 550 -28.23 -13.30 -18.57
C SER A 550 -27.39 -12.97 -17.32
N ILE A 551 -27.57 -11.82 -16.66
CA ILE A 551 -26.97 -11.53 -15.34
C ILE A 551 -27.34 -12.60 -14.31
N GLY A 552 -28.58 -13.12 -14.36
CA GLY A 552 -29.05 -14.18 -13.48
C GLY A 552 -28.37 -15.54 -13.65
N SER A 553 -27.52 -15.70 -14.68
CA SER A 553 -26.75 -16.92 -14.94
C SER A 553 -25.32 -16.90 -14.38
N LEU A 554 -24.89 -15.78 -13.80
CA LEU A 554 -23.54 -15.64 -13.24
C LEU A 554 -23.38 -16.47 -11.96
N PRO A 555 -22.50 -17.49 -11.94
CA PRO A 555 -22.54 -18.55 -10.92
C PRO A 555 -22.03 -18.10 -9.54
N VAL A 556 -21.20 -17.05 -9.49
CA VAL A 556 -20.51 -16.60 -8.27
C VAL A 556 -20.74 -15.13 -7.94
N LEU A 557 -21.70 -14.48 -8.62
CA LEU A 557 -22.02 -13.07 -8.38
C LEU A 557 -22.71 -12.91 -7.02
N THR A 558 -22.15 -12.06 -6.18
CA THR A 558 -22.66 -11.79 -4.82
C THR A 558 -22.89 -10.31 -4.54
N SER A 559 -22.34 -9.41 -5.34
CA SER A 559 -22.54 -7.96 -5.22
C SER A 559 -22.90 -7.37 -6.57
N LEU A 560 -23.99 -6.61 -6.61
CA LEU A 560 -24.49 -5.95 -7.81
C LEU A 560 -25.02 -4.55 -7.50
N ASP A 561 -24.35 -3.52 -8.01
CA ASP A 561 -24.81 -2.13 -7.95
C ASP A 561 -24.94 -1.54 -9.36
N LEU A 562 -26.19 -1.31 -9.77
CA LEU A 562 -26.56 -0.65 -11.03
C LEU A 562 -27.29 0.68 -10.79
N SER A 563 -27.22 1.20 -9.55
CA SER A 563 -28.00 2.35 -9.14
C SER A 563 -27.61 3.64 -9.85
N ALA A 564 -28.51 4.62 -9.87
CA ALA A 564 -28.28 5.93 -10.48
C ALA A 564 -27.82 5.84 -11.95
N ASN A 565 -28.65 5.19 -12.76
CA ASN A 565 -28.51 5.08 -14.22
C ASN A 565 -29.85 5.43 -14.89
N GLU A 566 -29.96 5.20 -16.19
CA GLU A 566 -31.18 5.40 -16.99
C GLU A 566 -31.77 4.04 -17.45
N LEU A 567 -31.58 2.98 -16.66
CA LEU A 567 -32.08 1.63 -16.96
C LEU A 567 -33.61 1.59 -16.90
N SER A 568 -34.23 0.83 -17.79
CA SER A 568 -35.67 0.78 -18.03
C SER A 568 -36.16 -0.66 -18.18
N GLY A 569 -37.47 -0.87 -18.35
CA GLY A 569 -38.06 -2.21 -18.48
C GLY A 569 -38.17 -2.95 -17.14
N PRO A 570 -38.53 -4.25 -17.17
CA PRO A 570 -38.70 -5.07 -15.97
C PRO A 570 -37.38 -5.54 -15.35
N ILE A 571 -37.39 -5.84 -14.05
CA ILE A 571 -36.29 -6.57 -13.40
C ILE A 571 -36.42 -8.05 -13.79
N PRO A 572 -35.40 -8.68 -14.43
CA PRO A 572 -35.48 -10.08 -14.85
C PRO A 572 -35.70 -11.04 -13.68
N SER A 573 -36.59 -12.02 -13.88
CA SER A 573 -36.91 -13.02 -12.86
C SER A 573 -35.71 -13.93 -12.53
N GLU A 574 -34.81 -14.12 -13.50
CA GLU A 574 -33.57 -14.89 -13.45
C GLU A 574 -32.61 -14.35 -12.39
N MET A 575 -32.67 -13.05 -12.07
CA MET A 575 -31.88 -12.48 -10.97
C MET A 575 -32.21 -13.11 -9.61
N GLY A 576 -33.39 -13.74 -9.47
CA GLY A 576 -33.75 -14.53 -8.31
C GLY A 576 -32.90 -15.80 -8.10
N ASN A 577 -32.14 -16.24 -9.11
CA ASN A 577 -31.21 -17.36 -8.99
C ASN A 577 -29.90 -16.98 -8.27
N LEU A 578 -29.59 -15.69 -8.21
CA LEU A 578 -28.35 -15.18 -7.62
C LEU A 578 -28.43 -15.19 -6.09
N LYS A 579 -27.28 -15.42 -5.45
CA LYS A 579 -27.12 -15.36 -3.99
C LYS A 579 -26.41 -14.06 -3.60
N LEU A 580 -27.11 -12.94 -3.79
CA LEU A 580 -26.54 -11.62 -3.54
C LEU A 580 -26.45 -11.32 -2.03
N ASN A 581 -25.29 -10.82 -1.61
CA ASN A 581 -25.08 -10.15 -0.33
C ASN A 581 -25.41 -8.66 -0.44
N HIS A 582 -25.20 -8.09 -1.64
CA HIS A 582 -25.47 -6.69 -1.93
C HIS A 582 -26.21 -6.57 -3.27
N LEU A 583 -27.31 -5.83 -3.26
CA LEU A 583 -28.07 -5.47 -4.44
C LEU A 583 -28.45 -3.99 -4.34
N ASN A 584 -28.26 -3.23 -5.40
CA ASN A 584 -28.76 -1.87 -5.50
C ASN A 584 -29.12 -1.53 -6.96
N LEU A 585 -30.41 -1.30 -7.21
CA LEU A 585 -30.98 -0.91 -8.49
C LEU A 585 -31.70 0.46 -8.40
N SER A 586 -31.47 1.20 -7.30
CA SER A 586 -32.20 2.42 -7.00
C SER A 586 -31.90 3.52 -8.02
N SER A 587 -32.79 4.51 -8.12
CA SER A 587 -32.62 5.68 -8.99
C SER A 587 -32.42 5.30 -10.46
N ASN A 588 -33.36 4.55 -11.02
CA ASN A 588 -33.44 4.17 -12.42
C ASN A 588 -34.89 4.44 -12.93
N GLN A 589 -35.21 3.97 -14.14
CA GLN A 589 -36.52 4.05 -14.77
C GLN A 589 -37.17 2.65 -14.88
N LEU A 590 -36.89 1.75 -13.94
CA LEU A 590 -37.39 0.38 -13.95
C LEU A 590 -38.91 0.33 -13.73
N THR A 591 -39.55 -0.69 -14.31
CA THR A 591 -41.01 -0.84 -14.35
C THR A 591 -41.45 -2.26 -14.01
N GLY A 592 -42.72 -2.46 -13.65
CA GLY A 592 -43.30 -3.79 -13.41
C GLY A 592 -43.14 -4.27 -11.96
N GLU A 593 -43.51 -5.54 -11.74
CA GLU A 593 -43.44 -6.15 -10.41
C GLU A 593 -42.02 -6.62 -10.09
N ILE A 594 -41.53 -6.32 -8.88
CA ILE A 594 -40.25 -6.84 -8.36
C ILE A 594 -40.35 -8.37 -8.25
N PRO A 595 -39.42 -9.15 -8.84
CA PRO A 595 -39.44 -10.61 -8.74
C PRO A 595 -39.57 -11.11 -7.30
N ALA A 596 -40.45 -12.10 -7.06
CA ALA A 596 -40.77 -12.58 -5.72
C ALA A 596 -39.53 -13.03 -4.92
N ALA A 597 -38.52 -13.59 -5.58
CA ALA A 597 -37.25 -14.00 -4.97
C ALA A 597 -36.42 -12.81 -4.44
N LEU A 598 -36.60 -11.61 -5.00
CA LEU A 598 -35.90 -10.38 -4.60
C LEU A 598 -36.72 -9.52 -3.64
N GLN A 599 -37.98 -9.88 -3.37
CA GLN A 599 -38.82 -9.22 -2.36
C GLN A 599 -38.43 -9.71 -0.95
N SER A 600 -37.29 -9.21 -0.46
CA SER A 600 -36.74 -9.48 0.86
C SER A 600 -36.40 -8.16 1.58
N GLN A 601 -36.55 -8.12 2.90
CA GLN A 601 -36.20 -6.96 3.73
C GLN A 601 -34.74 -6.51 3.56
N ALA A 602 -33.85 -7.45 3.22
CA ALA A 602 -32.45 -7.16 2.94
C ALA A 602 -32.24 -6.19 1.75
N TYR A 603 -33.23 -6.03 0.88
CA TYR A 603 -33.16 -5.22 -0.34
C TYR A 603 -34.14 -4.04 -0.36
N ASP A 604 -34.69 -3.63 0.79
CA ASP A 604 -35.71 -2.58 0.86
C ASP A 604 -35.27 -1.25 0.22
N GLN A 605 -33.99 -0.91 0.34
CA GLN A 605 -33.42 0.31 -0.23
C GLN A 605 -33.02 0.15 -1.70
N SER A 606 -32.91 -1.08 -2.18
CA SER A 606 -32.34 -1.41 -3.49
C SER A 606 -33.23 -0.99 -4.66
N PHE A 607 -34.51 -0.66 -4.43
CA PHE A 607 -35.47 -0.37 -5.50
C PHE A 607 -36.02 1.06 -5.48
N ILE A 608 -35.60 1.88 -4.50
CA ILE A 608 -36.12 3.24 -4.32
C ILE A 608 -35.85 4.11 -5.54
N SER A 609 -36.68 5.13 -5.76
CA SER A 609 -36.55 6.07 -6.88
C SER A 609 -36.69 5.39 -8.25
N ASN A 610 -37.52 4.35 -8.33
CA ASN A 610 -38.02 3.76 -9.58
C ASN A 610 -39.56 3.86 -9.61
N PRO A 611 -40.13 4.94 -10.17
CA PRO A 611 -41.58 5.19 -10.08
C PRO A 611 -42.47 4.11 -10.71
N GLY A 612 -41.94 3.33 -11.66
CA GLY A 612 -42.69 2.29 -12.35
C GLY A 612 -42.68 0.92 -11.65
N LEU A 613 -41.92 0.75 -10.57
CA LEU A 613 -41.86 -0.52 -9.83
C LEU A 613 -43.01 -0.65 -8.83
N CYS A 614 -43.47 -1.88 -8.69
CA CYS A 614 -44.41 -2.28 -7.64
C CYS A 614 -43.98 -3.62 -6.98
N ALA A 615 -44.49 -3.90 -5.78
CA ALA A 615 -44.28 -5.17 -5.08
C ALA A 615 -45.59 -5.77 -4.58
N SER A 616 -45.65 -7.10 -4.47
CA SER A 616 -46.79 -7.80 -3.88
C SER A 616 -46.81 -7.71 -2.35
N LYS A 617 -45.64 -7.60 -1.71
CA LYS A 617 -45.51 -7.23 -0.29
C LYS A 617 -45.33 -5.72 -0.16
N SER A 618 -45.91 -5.12 0.89
CA SER A 618 -45.74 -3.68 1.15
C SER A 618 -44.33 -3.40 1.65
N TYR A 619 -43.57 -2.64 0.86
CA TYR A 619 -42.25 -2.12 1.22
C TYR A 619 -42.28 -0.60 1.28
N VAL A 620 -41.48 -0.02 2.15
CA VAL A 620 -41.38 1.43 2.29
C VAL A 620 -40.85 2.02 0.98
N ASN A 621 -41.62 2.94 0.36
CA ASN A 621 -41.28 3.67 -0.87
C ASN A 621 -41.38 2.90 -2.21
N VAL A 622 -42.03 1.73 -2.26
CA VAL A 622 -42.44 1.07 -3.52
C VAL A 622 -43.96 0.81 -3.49
N SER A 623 -44.65 1.05 -4.60
CA SER A 623 -46.11 0.89 -4.69
C SER A 623 -46.54 -0.59 -4.63
N THR A 624 -47.73 -0.90 -4.10
CA THR A 624 -48.27 -2.27 -4.13
C THR A 624 -48.89 -2.59 -5.49
N CYS A 625 -48.53 -3.73 -6.09
CA CYS A 625 -49.08 -4.13 -7.40
C CYS A 625 -50.59 -4.40 -7.28
N LEU A 626 -51.41 -3.66 -8.03
CA LEU A 626 -52.85 -3.92 -8.13
C LEU A 626 -53.09 -5.03 -9.15
N SER A 627 -53.45 -6.23 -8.68
CA SER A 627 -53.87 -7.34 -9.54
C SER A 627 -55.12 -6.95 -10.33
N GLY A 628 -55.05 -6.99 -11.66
CA GLY A 628 -56.11 -6.48 -12.52
C GLY A 628 -57.46 -7.18 -12.37
N SER A 629 -58.53 -6.39 -12.18
CA SER A 629 -59.87 -6.74 -12.63
C SER A 629 -60.26 -5.81 -13.78
N GLY A 630 -60.45 -6.38 -14.96
CA GLY A 630 -61.11 -5.67 -16.07
C GLY A 630 -62.50 -5.20 -15.67
N GLY A 631 -62.89 -4.04 -16.21
CA GLY A 631 -64.28 -3.60 -16.24
C GLY A 631 -64.59 -2.32 -15.46
N LEU A 632 -64.14 -1.15 -15.94
CA LEU A 632 -64.77 0.12 -15.61
C LEU A 632 -65.03 0.99 -16.85
N ALA A 633 -65.44 0.35 -17.94
CA ALA A 633 -65.99 0.98 -19.13
C ALA A 633 -67.54 0.96 -19.13
N ARG A 634 -68.17 1.36 -18.03
CA ARG A 634 -69.62 1.69 -18.01
C ARG A 634 -69.92 3.04 -17.34
N GLY A 635 -69.11 3.51 -16.40
CA GLY A 635 -69.25 4.85 -15.80
C GLY A 635 -68.87 6.00 -16.73
N LEU A 636 -67.87 5.81 -17.61
CA LEU A 636 -67.39 6.87 -18.51
C LEU A 636 -68.32 7.17 -19.70
N ARG A 637 -69.14 6.21 -20.16
CA ARG A 637 -70.04 6.47 -21.32
C ARG A 637 -71.21 7.39 -20.96
N ILE A 638 -71.72 7.30 -19.73
CA ILE A 638 -72.76 8.22 -19.24
C ILE A 638 -72.15 9.61 -19.01
N LEU A 639 -70.90 9.66 -18.54
CA LEU A 639 -70.17 10.92 -18.39
C LEU A 639 -69.96 11.64 -19.73
N PHE A 640 -69.65 10.94 -20.83
CA PHE A 640 -69.48 11.56 -22.16
C PHE A 640 -70.79 12.00 -22.84
N PHE A 641 -71.92 11.32 -22.62
CA PHE A 641 -73.22 11.80 -23.11
C PHE A 641 -73.73 13.01 -22.32
N VAL A 642 -73.50 13.04 -21.00
CA VAL A 642 -73.81 14.21 -20.17
C VAL A 642 -72.86 15.36 -20.48
N LEU A 643 -71.56 15.12 -20.66
CA LEU A 643 -70.60 16.15 -21.11
C LEU A 643 -70.94 16.66 -22.51
N GLY A 644 -71.35 15.79 -23.44
CA GLY A 644 -71.74 16.18 -24.80
C GLY A 644 -73.01 17.05 -24.83
N ALA A 645 -74.02 16.71 -24.03
CA ALA A 645 -75.23 17.53 -23.90
C ALA A 645 -74.94 18.85 -23.17
N VAL A 646 -74.08 18.85 -22.15
CA VAL A 646 -73.65 20.06 -21.43
C VAL A 646 -72.78 20.93 -22.33
N VAL A 647 -71.88 20.38 -23.14
CA VAL A 647 -71.04 21.12 -24.10
C VAL A 647 -71.87 21.69 -25.24
N PHE A 648 -72.92 20.99 -25.71
CA PHE A 648 -73.83 21.50 -26.74
C PHE A 648 -74.76 22.61 -26.20
N LEU A 649 -75.26 22.45 -24.97
CA LEU A 649 -76.02 23.51 -24.28
C LEU A 649 -75.12 24.70 -23.90
N MET A 650 -73.87 24.46 -23.53
CA MET A 650 -72.86 25.50 -23.28
C MET A 650 -72.43 26.19 -24.57
N ALA A 651 -72.40 25.51 -25.73
CA ALA A 651 -72.09 26.11 -27.03
C ALA A 651 -73.24 26.99 -27.54
N LEU A 652 -74.51 26.58 -27.36
CA LEU A 652 -75.68 27.40 -27.66
C LEU A 652 -75.82 28.59 -26.70
N ALA A 653 -75.53 28.38 -25.41
CA ALA A 653 -75.46 29.44 -24.42
C ALA A 653 -74.29 30.40 -24.70
N PHE A 654 -73.14 29.89 -25.16
CA PHE A 654 -71.97 30.68 -25.53
C PHE A 654 -72.20 31.49 -26.81
N ALA A 655 -72.89 30.95 -27.81
CA ALA A 655 -73.30 31.71 -29.00
C ALA A 655 -74.32 32.81 -28.68
N ALA A 656 -75.29 32.55 -27.79
CA ALA A 656 -76.23 33.55 -27.29
C ALA A 656 -75.56 34.58 -26.35
N PHE A 657 -74.55 34.15 -25.60
CA PHE A 657 -73.74 35.00 -24.73
C PHE A 657 -72.82 35.90 -25.54
N VAL A 658 -72.11 35.42 -26.56
CA VAL A 658 -71.27 36.23 -27.46
C VAL A 658 -72.11 37.26 -28.23
N TYR A 659 -73.33 36.90 -28.65
CA TYR A 659 -74.27 37.86 -29.27
C TYR A 659 -74.79 38.93 -28.28
N ARG A 660 -74.95 38.58 -26.98
CA ARG A 660 -75.29 39.55 -25.92
C ARG A 660 -74.08 40.37 -25.47
N ASP A 661 -72.88 39.80 -25.48
CA ASP A 661 -71.64 40.41 -24.99
C ASP A 661 -71.10 41.44 -26.00
N PHE A 662 -71.26 41.20 -27.30
CA PHE A 662 -71.00 42.23 -28.34
C PHE A 662 -71.93 43.46 -28.24
N LYS A 663 -73.06 43.36 -27.53
CA LYS A 663 -74.04 44.45 -27.38
C LYS A 663 -74.01 45.14 -26.01
N LYS A 664 -73.36 44.59 -24.97
CA LYS A 664 -73.60 45.06 -23.58
C LYS A 664 -72.40 45.61 -22.78
N LYS A 665 -71.17 45.66 -23.31
CA LYS A 665 -70.06 46.38 -22.65
C LYS A 665 -69.07 46.95 -23.70
N ARG A 666 -68.92 48.23 -24.05
CA ARG A 666 -69.39 49.54 -23.55
C ARG A 666 -69.81 49.55 -22.09
N ASN A 667 -68.86 49.23 -21.22
CA ASN A 667 -68.68 49.78 -19.87
C ASN A 667 -67.97 48.76 -18.97
N GLY A 668 -66.83 49.19 -18.43
CA GLY A 668 -66.34 48.80 -17.10
C GLY A 668 -65.61 47.47 -17.01
N GLY A 669 -64.36 47.53 -16.54
CA GLY A 669 -63.41 46.42 -16.39
C GLY A 669 -63.34 45.82 -14.98
N ASP A 670 -62.09 45.43 -14.61
CA ASP A 670 -61.55 44.87 -13.35
C ASP A 670 -61.50 43.33 -13.25
N LEU A 671 -60.47 42.69 -12.67
CA LEU A 671 -59.07 43.02 -12.33
C LEU A 671 -58.40 41.67 -11.93
N ALA A 672 -57.14 41.42 -12.28
CA ALA A 672 -56.41 40.22 -11.86
C ALA A 672 -55.79 40.43 -10.47
N ALA A 673 -55.96 39.46 -9.56
CA ALA A 673 -55.54 39.56 -8.16
C ALA A 673 -54.01 39.37 -8.00
N TRP A 674 -53.32 40.30 -7.36
CA TRP A 674 -51.92 40.14 -6.92
C TRP A 674 -51.82 39.72 -5.46
N LYS A 675 -50.72 39.06 -5.09
CA LYS A 675 -50.40 38.71 -3.69
C LYS A 675 -49.35 39.67 -3.13
N LEU A 676 -49.73 40.52 -2.17
CA LEU A 676 -48.85 41.44 -1.43
C LEU A 676 -48.42 40.79 -0.10
N THR A 677 -47.12 40.80 0.20
CA THR A 677 -46.58 40.36 1.51
C THR A 677 -45.76 41.48 2.13
N SER A 678 -46.15 41.97 3.31
CA SER A 678 -45.47 43.06 4.02
C SER A 678 -44.54 42.53 5.11
N PHE A 679 -43.35 43.13 5.25
CA PHE A 679 -42.35 42.77 6.27
C PHE A 679 -42.21 43.84 7.37
N GLN A 680 -42.86 44.99 7.19
CA GLN A 680 -42.90 46.12 8.12
C GLN A 680 -44.33 46.65 8.27
N SER A 681 -44.62 47.35 9.37
CA SER A 681 -45.92 48.02 9.56
C SER A 681 -45.96 49.29 8.69
N LEU A 682 -46.55 49.15 7.50
CA LEU A 682 -46.73 50.22 6.53
C LEU A 682 -48.09 50.03 5.83
N ASP A 683 -48.91 51.08 5.79
CA ASP A 683 -50.18 51.12 5.04
C ASP A 683 -49.93 51.40 3.54
N ILE A 684 -49.35 50.42 2.84
CA ILE A 684 -49.09 50.49 1.39
C ILE A 684 -50.03 49.52 0.66
N THR A 685 -50.82 50.05 -0.28
CA THR A 685 -51.73 49.25 -1.12
C THR A 685 -51.07 48.85 -2.44
N GLU A 686 -51.43 47.67 -2.96
CA GLU A 686 -51.01 47.17 -4.28
C GLU A 686 -51.20 48.22 -5.40
N SER A 687 -52.35 48.88 -5.43
CA SER A 687 -52.70 49.89 -6.43
C SER A 687 -51.85 51.16 -6.36
N SER A 688 -51.22 51.45 -5.21
CA SER A 688 -50.33 52.61 -5.07
C SER A 688 -48.97 52.34 -5.72
N ILE A 689 -48.45 51.11 -5.60
CA ILE A 689 -47.20 50.69 -6.23
C ILE A 689 -47.36 50.49 -7.74
N LEU A 690 -48.40 49.76 -8.18
CA LEU A 690 -48.59 49.45 -9.61
C LEU A 690 -48.78 50.70 -10.47
N ARG A 691 -49.41 51.76 -9.95
CA ARG A 691 -49.57 53.05 -10.65
C ARG A 691 -48.23 53.75 -10.95
N GLY A 692 -47.22 53.52 -10.12
CA GLY A 692 -45.90 54.14 -10.23
C GLY A 692 -44.91 53.37 -11.11
N ILE A 693 -45.24 52.17 -11.57
CA ILE A 693 -44.41 51.37 -12.50
C ILE A 693 -44.58 51.91 -13.93
N ARG A 694 -43.90 53.01 -14.23
CA ARG A 694 -43.90 53.70 -15.52
C ARG A 694 -42.46 54.06 -15.90
N ASP A 695 -42.17 54.15 -17.19
CA ASP A 695 -40.79 54.34 -17.67
C ASP A 695 -40.16 55.70 -17.27
N ASP A 696 -40.99 56.71 -17.00
CA ASP A 696 -40.59 58.02 -16.45
C ASP A 696 -40.05 57.94 -15.01
N ASN A 697 -40.40 56.90 -14.26
CA ASN A 697 -39.99 56.70 -12.87
C ASN A 697 -38.73 55.84 -12.70
N VAL A 698 -38.08 55.41 -13.78
CA VAL A 698 -36.90 54.51 -13.71
C VAL A 698 -35.66 55.25 -13.20
N VAL A 699 -35.06 54.76 -12.12
CA VAL A 699 -33.83 55.33 -11.52
C VAL A 699 -32.57 54.49 -11.74
N GLY A 700 -32.72 53.27 -12.25
CA GLY A 700 -31.61 52.39 -12.60
C GLY A 700 -32.08 51.08 -13.24
N GLY A 701 -31.18 50.41 -13.96
CA GLY A 701 -31.46 49.10 -14.56
C GLY A 701 -30.18 48.31 -14.79
N GLY A 702 -30.28 46.98 -14.73
CA GLY A 702 -29.16 46.05 -14.93
C GLY A 702 -29.65 44.65 -15.32
N GLY A 703 -28.76 43.67 -15.31
CA GLY A 703 -29.05 42.29 -15.79
C GLY A 703 -30.16 41.54 -15.06
N ALA A 704 -30.63 42.03 -13.90
CA ALA A 704 -31.70 41.42 -13.10
C ALA A 704 -33.04 42.21 -13.14
N GLY A 705 -33.11 43.33 -13.86
CA GLY A 705 -34.36 44.10 -14.03
C GLY A 705 -34.22 45.61 -13.90
N LYS A 706 -35.37 46.31 -13.84
CA LYS A 706 -35.46 47.79 -13.72
C LYS A 706 -35.86 48.19 -12.29
N VAL A 707 -35.33 49.32 -11.80
CA VAL A 707 -35.67 49.93 -10.51
C VAL A 707 -36.38 51.26 -10.73
N PHE A 708 -37.52 51.43 -10.08
CA PHE A 708 -38.40 52.59 -10.17
C PHE A 708 -38.37 53.37 -8.85
N LYS A 709 -38.34 54.70 -8.90
CA LYS A 709 -38.60 55.58 -7.76
C LYS A 709 -40.06 55.96 -7.78
N ILE A 710 -40.80 55.58 -6.74
CA ILE A 710 -42.24 55.82 -6.64
C ILE A 710 -42.51 56.71 -5.44
N ASP A 711 -43.10 57.87 -5.71
CA ASP A 711 -43.60 58.77 -4.68
C ASP A 711 -44.99 58.33 -4.23
N LEU A 712 -45.15 58.01 -2.95
CA LEU A 712 -46.41 57.56 -2.36
C LEU A 712 -47.18 58.71 -1.69
N GLY A 713 -46.77 59.96 -1.90
CA GLY A 713 -47.30 61.18 -1.29
C GLY A 713 -46.82 61.34 0.14
N ASP A 714 -47.75 61.60 1.07
CA ASP A 714 -47.47 61.77 2.51
C ASP A 714 -46.83 60.54 3.19
N ARG A 715 -46.76 59.41 2.49
CA ARG A 715 -46.16 58.14 2.96
C ARG A 715 -44.68 57.97 2.57
N GLY A 716 -44.10 58.95 1.90
CA GLY A 716 -42.70 58.96 1.50
C GLY A 716 -42.43 58.26 0.17
N VAL A 717 -41.15 58.12 -0.15
CA VAL A 717 -40.68 57.62 -1.45
C VAL A 717 -40.10 56.21 -1.30
N VAL A 718 -40.43 55.32 -2.22
CA VAL A 718 -39.93 53.93 -2.25
C VAL A 718 -39.15 53.64 -3.53
N ALA A 719 -38.22 52.69 -3.44
CA ALA A 719 -37.54 52.11 -4.59
C ALA A 719 -38.13 50.74 -4.91
N VAL A 720 -38.69 50.56 -6.11
CA VAL A 720 -39.32 49.30 -6.52
C VAL A 720 -38.51 48.64 -7.61
N LYS A 721 -37.98 47.45 -7.34
CA LYS A 721 -37.24 46.63 -8.31
C LYS A 721 -38.21 45.65 -8.97
N LYS A 722 -38.41 45.80 -10.29
CA LYS A 722 -39.19 44.87 -11.13
C LYS A 722 -38.27 43.86 -11.78
N ILE A 723 -38.55 42.59 -11.53
CA ILE A 723 -37.88 41.46 -12.17
C ILE A 723 -38.71 41.07 -13.40
N TRP A 724 -38.06 40.95 -14.56
CA TRP A 724 -38.75 40.70 -15.84
C TRP A 724 -38.98 39.22 -16.09
N ASN A 725 -40.15 38.87 -16.64
CA ASN A 725 -40.46 37.54 -17.16
C ASN A 725 -40.38 37.53 -18.70
N GLY A 726 -39.37 36.86 -19.24
CA GLY A 726 -39.48 36.21 -20.56
C GLY A 726 -39.99 34.78 -20.36
N TRP A 727 -40.54 34.14 -21.40
CA TRP A 727 -41.25 32.83 -21.37
C TRP A 727 -40.42 31.58 -20.97
N ASN A 728 -39.49 31.72 -20.03
CA ASN A 728 -38.91 30.64 -19.25
C ASN A 728 -38.38 31.26 -17.96
N LEU A 729 -38.97 30.88 -16.82
CA LEU A 729 -38.47 31.26 -15.51
C LEU A 729 -37.11 30.56 -15.34
N ASP A 730 -36.00 31.29 -15.53
CA ASP A 730 -34.71 30.77 -15.12
C ASP A 730 -34.82 30.47 -13.62
N SER A 731 -34.72 29.19 -13.24
CA SER A 731 -34.81 28.75 -11.84
C SER A 731 -33.85 29.53 -10.92
N ARG A 732 -32.80 30.12 -11.51
CA ARG A 732 -31.86 31.02 -10.86
C ARG A 732 -32.48 32.36 -10.44
N LEU A 733 -33.36 32.97 -11.23
CA LEU A 733 -33.99 34.26 -10.94
C LEU A 733 -35.10 34.14 -9.87
N GLU A 734 -35.87 33.05 -9.91
CA GLU A 734 -36.85 32.76 -8.85
C GLU A 734 -36.13 32.45 -7.52
N LYS A 735 -35.04 31.68 -7.56
CA LYS A 735 -34.18 31.45 -6.38
C LYS A 735 -33.57 32.76 -5.85
N GLN A 736 -33.19 33.71 -6.73
CA GLN A 736 -32.70 35.02 -6.32
C GLN A 736 -33.79 35.88 -5.66
N PHE A 737 -35.02 35.87 -6.20
CA PHE A 737 -36.15 36.57 -5.58
C PHE A 737 -36.48 36.01 -4.20
N GLN A 738 -36.57 34.68 -4.07
CA GLN A 738 -36.88 34.02 -2.79
C GLN A 738 -35.75 34.23 -1.76
N SER A 739 -34.49 34.16 -2.16
CA SER A 739 -33.36 34.39 -1.25
C SER A 739 -33.30 35.85 -0.79
N GLU A 740 -33.55 36.82 -1.68
CA GLU A 740 -33.54 38.25 -1.35
C GLU A 740 -34.69 38.61 -0.38
N VAL A 741 -35.88 38.01 -0.56
CA VAL A 741 -37.01 38.13 0.39
C VAL A 741 -36.70 37.49 1.76
N GLN A 742 -36.15 36.27 1.77
CA GLN A 742 -35.87 35.55 3.02
C GLN A 742 -34.77 36.22 3.86
N ILE A 743 -33.71 36.69 3.20
CA ILE A 743 -32.57 37.33 3.85
C ILE A 743 -32.93 38.75 4.30
N LEU A 744 -33.43 39.60 3.41
CA LEU A 744 -33.66 41.03 3.73
C LEU A 744 -34.98 41.28 4.47
N GLY A 745 -35.96 40.38 4.38
CA GLY A 745 -37.19 40.44 5.16
C GLY A 745 -36.98 40.15 6.65
N SER A 746 -35.89 39.47 7.03
CA SER A 746 -35.60 39.09 8.42
C SER A 746 -34.53 39.95 9.11
N ILE A 747 -33.73 40.72 8.35
CA ILE A 747 -32.67 41.57 8.91
C ILE A 747 -33.24 42.90 9.44
N ARG A 748 -32.96 43.21 10.71
CA ARG A 748 -33.20 44.53 11.31
C ARG A 748 -31.87 45.18 11.71
N HIS A 749 -31.28 45.96 10.79
CA HIS A 749 -30.00 46.64 11.03
C HIS A 749 -30.04 48.09 10.51
N LYS A 750 -29.46 49.03 11.27
CA LYS A 750 -29.52 50.48 10.96
C LYS A 750 -28.76 50.90 9.70
N ASN A 751 -27.81 50.08 9.23
CA ASN A 751 -26.95 50.40 8.09
C ASN A 751 -27.22 49.52 6.84
N ILE A 752 -28.35 48.80 6.80
CA ILE A 752 -28.75 47.97 5.65
C ILE A 752 -30.09 48.50 5.15
N VAL A 753 -30.23 48.66 3.84
CA VAL A 753 -31.48 49.13 3.21
C VAL A 753 -32.61 48.17 3.54
N LYS A 754 -33.70 48.71 4.09
CA LYS A 754 -34.86 47.93 4.50
C LYS A 754 -35.71 47.53 3.31
N LEU A 755 -36.03 46.23 3.26
CA LEU A 755 -37.11 45.70 2.41
C LEU A 755 -38.46 45.91 3.12
N LEU A 756 -39.37 46.65 2.49
CA LEU A 756 -40.67 47.03 3.06
C LEU A 756 -41.74 45.97 2.79
N CYS A 757 -41.87 45.55 1.53
CA CYS A 757 -42.82 44.53 1.09
C CYS A 757 -42.40 43.90 -0.25
N CYS A 758 -43.08 42.82 -0.65
CA CYS A 758 -42.98 42.26 -2.00
C CYS A 758 -44.36 41.98 -2.61
N LEU A 759 -44.45 42.07 -3.94
CA LEU A 759 -45.67 41.76 -4.70
C LEU A 759 -45.37 40.64 -5.70
N SER A 760 -46.27 39.66 -5.74
CA SER A 760 -46.19 38.54 -6.68
C SER A 760 -47.46 38.43 -7.52
N GLY A 761 -47.32 38.65 -8.83
CA GLY A 761 -48.31 38.33 -9.86
C GLY A 761 -47.94 37.06 -10.63
N ALA A 762 -48.81 36.62 -11.54
CA ALA A 762 -48.62 35.41 -12.34
C ALA A 762 -47.34 35.48 -13.20
N ASP A 763 -46.99 36.66 -13.69
CA ASP A 763 -45.92 36.90 -14.65
C ASP A 763 -44.96 38.05 -14.23
N THR A 764 -45.06 38.56 -13.00
CA THR A 764 -44.22 39.67 -12.53
C THR A 764 -43.97 39.56 -11.03
N LYS A 765 -42.74 39.86 -10.60
CA LYS A 765 -42.34 39.95 -9.19
C LYS A 765 -41.74 41.32 -8.90
N LEU A 766 -42.15 41.93 -7.78
CA LEU A 766 -41.69 43.25 -7.34
C LEU A 766 -41.10 43.18 -5.92
N LEU A 767 -39.95 43.81 -5.72
CA LEU A 767 -39.33 44.04 -4.41
C LEU A 767 -39.38 45.54 -4.10
N VAL A 768 -39.87 45.91 -2.92
CA VAL A 768 -40.10 47.30 -2.52
C VAL A 768 -39.18 47.64 -1.35
N TYR A 769 -38.27 48.59 -1.54
CA TYR A 769 -37.29 49.06 -0.56
C TYR A 769 -37.58 50.50 -0.14
N GLU A 770 -37.05 50.89 1.01
CA GLU A 770 -36.91 52.32 1.34
C GLU A 770 -36.02 53.03 0.29
N TYR A 771 -36.41 54.23 -0.13
CA TYR A 771 -35.63 54.99 -1.10
C TYR A 771 -34.43 55.69 -0.44
N MET A 772 -33.23 55.48 -0.98
CA MET A 772 -32.03 56.18 -0.53
C MET A 772 -31.87 57.51 -1.29
N GLU A 773 -32.17 58.63 -0.64
CA GLU A 773 -32.10 59.96 -1.25
C GLU A 773 -30.70 60.34 -1.74
N ASN A 774 -29.66 59.88 -1.04
CA ASN A 774 -28.25 60.20 -1.35
C ASN A 774 -27.60 59.23 -2.36
N GLY A 775 -28.37 58.32 -2.96
CA GLY A 775 -27.87 57.33 -3.92
C GLY A 775 -27.09 56.17 -3.28
N SER A 776 -26.46 55.33 -4.11
CA SER A 776 -25.67 54.18 -3.64
C SER A 776 -24.27 54.58 -3.16
N LEU A 777 -23.69 53.79 -2.26
CA LEU A 777 -22.30 53.91 -1.85
C LEU A 777 -21.33 53.88 -3.05
N ASP A 778 -21.67 53.12 -4.10
CA ASP A 778 -20.96 53.10 -5.39
C ASP A 778 -20.84 54.49 -6.04
N ARG A 779 -21.89 55.32 -6.02
CA ARG A 779 -21.81 56.71 -6.50
C ARG A 779 -20.94 57.60 -5.62
N TRP A 780 -20.88 57.34 -4.32
CA TRP A 780 -20.01 58.08 -3.41
C TRP A 780 -18.55 57.66 -3.53
N LEU A 781 -18.28 56.37 -3.75
CA LEU A 781 -16.93 55.82 -3.92
C LEU A 781 -16.36 56.07 -5.32
N HIS A 782 -17.21 56.19 -6.35
CA HIS A 782 -16.78 56.25 -7.76
C HIS A 782 -17.32 57.45 -8.55
N GLY A 783 -17.95 58.44 -7.90
CA GLY A 783 -18.73 59.49 -8.58
C GLY A 783 -18.54 60.94 -8.09
N MET A 784 -17.32 61.46 -8.12
CA MET A 784 -17.09 62.89 -8.40
C MET A 784 -16.09 63.04 -9.55
N GLY A 785 -16.61 63.24 -10.77
CA GLY A 785 -15.77 63.59 -11.91
C GLY A 785 -16.35 63.22 -13.26
N ARG A 786 -17.36 63.96 -13.73
CA ARG A 786 -17.61 64.28 -15.15
C ARG A 786 -18.87 65.13 -15.31
N ARG A 787 -18.73 66.44 -15.06
CA ARG A 787 -19.57 67.43 -15.74
C ARG A 787 -19.10 67.48 -17.21
N ARG A 788 -20.05 67.30 -18.13
CA ARG A 788 -19.86 67.50 -19.58
C ARG A 788 -19.26 68.89 -19.86
N ARG A 789 -18.23 68.95 -20.69
CA ARG A 789 -18.05 70.04 -21.67
C ARG A 789 -17.96 69.43 -23.07
N PRO A 790 -18.59 70.06 -24.09
CA PRO A 790 -18.66 69.51 -25.43
C PRO A 790 -17.52 70.00 -26.32
N ASN A 791 -17.28 69.18 -27.35
CA ASN A 791 -16.69 69.47 -28.66
C ASN A 791 -15.17 69.54 -28.87
N ALA A 792 -14.84 68.91 -30.00
CA ALA A 792 -13.80 69.20 -30.98
C ALA A 792 -12.40 68.59 -30.76
N GLY A 793 -12.02 67.75 -31.72
CA GLY A 793 -10.74 67.96 -32.41
C GLY A 793 -9.66 66.89 -32.24
N ARG A 794 -9.57 66.03 -33.27
CA ARG A 794 -8.34 65.60 -33.97
C ARG A 794 -7.08 65.17 -33.17
N ALA A 795 -6.71 63.92 -33.49
CA ALA A 795 -5.39 63.46 -33.95
C ALA A 795 -4.22 63.32 -32.95
N ALA A 796 -3.74 62.07 -32.82
CA ALA A 796 -2.34 61.58 -32.93
C ALA A 796 -2.23 60.27 -32.12
N ARG A 797 -2.13 59.10 -32.75
CA ARG A 797 -0.90 58.40 -33.17
C ARG A 797 0.19 58.28 -32.09
N LEU A 798 0.44 57.00 -31.77
CA LEU A 798 1.72 56.31 -31.60
C LEU A 798 2.44 56.33 -30.24
N ALA A 799 2.76 55.09 -29.85
CA ALA A 799 4.01 54.61 -29.27
C ALA A 799 4.30 54.93 -27.80
N HIS A 800 4.07 53.90 -26.99
CA HIS A 800 4.93 53.52 -25.88
C HIS A 800 6.35 53.26 -26.39
N GLU A 801 7.37 53.83 -25.73
CA GLU A 801 8.52 53.03 -25.25
C GLU A 801 9.40 53.78 -24.23
N ALA A 802 9.84 52.99 -23.25
CA ALA A 802 11.11 52.98 -22.55
C ALA A 802 11.51 54.05 -21.52
N GLY A 803 11.72 53.54 -20.29
CA GLY A 803 12.88 53.82 -19.43
C GLY A 803 12.78 55.06 -18.54
N ASP A 804 13.44 55.18 -17.41
CA ASP A 804 14.29 54.30 -16.60
C ASP A 804 14.55 55.10 -15.30
N ARG A 805 14.95 54.40 -14.23
CA ARG A 805 15.62 54.90 -13.01
C ARG A 805 14.84 55.71 -11.98
N GLY A 806 14.86 55.18 -10.76
CA GLY A 806 15.76 55.76 -9.77
C GLY A 806 15.22 55.92 -8.35
N GLY A 807 15.62 54.98 -7.47
CA GLY A 807 16.20 55.34 -6.18
C GLY A 807 15.27 55.38 -4.95
N GLY A 808 15.67 54.64 -3.90
CA GLY A 808 15.30 54.97 -2.51
C GLY A 808 14.85 53.81 -1.63
N ARG A 809 15.80 53.05 -1.07
CA ARG A 809 15.68 52.38 0.25
C ARG A 809 15.87 53.43 1.38
N PRO A 810 15.79 53.14 2.70
CA PRO A 810 15.25 51.98 3.47
C PRO A 810 14.38 52.42 4.69
N GLY A 811 13.92 51.48 5.54
CA GLY A 811 13.41 51.78 6.90
C GLY A 811 12.33 50.81 7.37
N VAL A 812 12.66 49.65 7.94
CA VAL A 812 12.88 49.38 9.40
C VAL A 812 11.58 49.14 10.17
N CYS A 813 11.47 47.89 10.68
CA CYS A 813 10.91 47.41 11.97
C CYS A 813 9.48 47.85 12.37
N ALA A 814 8.65 47.10 13.10
CA ALA A 814 8.85 45.92 13.91
C ALA A 814 7.45 45.34 14.25
N THR A 815 7.37 44.02 14.32
CA THR A 815 6.77 43.20 15.40
C THR A 815 5.48 43.64 16.10
N CYS A 816 4.47 42.75 16.07
CA CYS A 816 4.12 41.82 17.17
C CYS A 816 2.92 40.97 16.71
N THR A 817 3.07 39.65 16.52
CA THR A 817 2.81 38.56 17.51
C THR A 817 1.37 38.61 18.06
N THR A 818 0.59 37.54 18.20
CA THR A 818 0.81 36.10 18.37
C THR A 818 -0.61 35.48 18.38
N THR A 819 -0.87 34.36 17.69
CA THR A 819 -1.21 33.03 18.29
C THR A 819 -2.55 33.01 19.04
N VAL A 820 -3.52 32.13 18.76
CA VAL A 820 -3.66 30.71 19.18
C VAL A 820 -5.01 30.25 18.59
N ARG A 821 -5.08 29.28 17.66
CA ARG A 821 -5.22 27.81 17.83
C ARG A 821 -6.51 27.31 18.53
N ARG A 822 -7.06 26.26 17.92
CA ARG A 822 -7.87 25.14 18.47
C ARG A 822 -9.39 25.37 18.60
N ARG A 823 -10.25 24.63 17.87
CA ARG A 823 -10.66 23.17 17.92
C ARG A 823 -12.11 23.18 18.48
N SER A 824 -13.14 22.62 17.84
CA SER A 824 -13.54 21.19 17.83
C SER A 824 -15.05 21.19 17.44
N TYR A 825 -15.48 20.47 16.40
CA TYR A 825 -16.22 19.18 16.42
C TYR A 825 -17.75 19.20 16.65
N ILE A 826 -18.43 18.32 15.89
CA ILE A 826 -19.79 17.73 16.01
C ILE A 826 -20.93 18.66 15.59
N GLY A 827 -21.98 18.26 14.86
CA GLY A 827 -22.54 17.01 14.32
C GLY A 827 -23.78 17.47 13.51
N THR A 828 -24.27 16.79 12.48
CA THR A 828 -24.68 15.38 12.31
C THR A 828 -24.71 15.04 10.84
#